data_AF-A0A1Q7TKH2-F1
#
_entry.id   AF-A0A1Q7TKH2-F1
#
_cell.length_a   1.000
_cell.length_b   1.000
_cell.length_c   1.000
_cell.angle_alpha   90.00
_cell.angle_beta   90.00
_cell.angle_gamma   90.00
#
_symmetry.space_group_name_H-M   'P 1'
#
loop_
_entity.id
_entity.type
_entity.pdbx_description
1 polymer ?
#
loop_
_entity_poly.entity_id
_entity_poly.type
_entity_poly.pdbx_seq_one_letter_code
_entity_poly.pdbx_strand_id
1 'polypeptide(L)'
;MRPSLTLLAVVSLVSPLAAQVPFDFYARGPYRPAVPRPEAITGYPAGEQHTMYAVMQHYLDTLVATASDRVRIETWGRTTEYRPIRALIISDPANLAKLDQIRAGMAELADPRKTSAARAAAIAAQSPAVAVFHYSVHGDEPAGFEAALQVAYQLAASDEPQTLEILKSVVVVLNPSANPDGHERFAAWYNSIAVGADHPFAFEQAEPWSITGRYSHFRFDMNRDLLAQSQPEVRAMMDGVMRWRPQVFVDHHSTTATFFFPPVAQAVNMNLPPQTTRWFDTYGRGNAAAFDRYGWQYQVRGVFDFFYVGYWDEWSTFQGATGMTYETDGGREFNNRRDDGTITTLRDGIAHHFVASLATLETTAKNRQSRLVDYYGFRRSAMAEAATDRIKRVVIVPGNDPQSAAHVVGLLLRNGIEVTRLREPLASRAAHSYLSLRGAASARTFPAGSYVVDLNQPQGRIAKAMLEPDAEMSRSFVAREQAKFHRNRRRGEDADKEDYGFYDITAWSLPLSFNLDAYWTEDAGAGGEAVADSTLPAPPPATRATSAYLFLNDRPGAARLVVALEGEGFKLSAARAPVRADGRTYPRGAFIARTQRNPATLHERIAALGPTLGVPVIAVQTAFPDSADVGIGSDEVGGLHAPKILVAAGDGVSETSYGWLWYFLAKELNAPFTPVPLRAIGRMSDLPSFNVLIVPDGSGSRMRRELGDDGVQRLKAWVRSGGVLIGFGGAGELASTKDLELSSVASVAPDSGANADTTITGDAPPMISKTAPPRDRPEWIPGAIFRATLDTTHWLTLGYERDRIPIFLDGDTFWKPSKSGANAVAFADPVDSLVLSGFTWPDNTARLLKGSTWAVVENQGNGRVVLFLSDPLFRAFWRGPAKLLTNAILIGPNR
;
A
#
# COMPACT_ATOMS: atom_id res chain seq x y z
N MET A 1 35.43 75.48 -42.36
CA MET A 1 34.38 75.00 -41.44
C MET A 1 34.37 73.49 -41.49
N ARG A 2 34.74 72.84 -40.39
CA ARG A 2 34.84 71.37 -40.23
C ARG A 2 33.46 70.81 -39.82
N PRO A 3 33.00 69.68 -40.35
CA PRO A 3 32.06 68.82 -39.65
C PRO A 3 32.80 67.66 -38.98
N SER A 4 32.36 67.40 -37.75
CA SER A 4 32.94 66.51 -36.75
C SER A 4 32.85 65.03 -37.14
N LEU A 5 33.95 64.30 -36.96
CA LEU A 5 33.96 62.84 -36.87
C LEU A 5 33.49 62.44 -35.46
N THR A 6 32.32 61.84 -35.36
CA THR A 6 31.85 61.18 -34.14
C THR A 6 32.30 59.73 -34.17
N LEU A 7 33.30 59.40 -33.34
CA LEU A 7 33.77 58.03 -33.11
C LEU A 7 32.74 57.30 -32.24
N LEU A 8 31.98 56.37 -32.82
CA LEU A 8 31.06 55.51 -32.08
C LEU A 8 31.87 54.39 -31.42
N ALA A 9 32.17 54.52 -30.13
CA ALA A 9 32.75 53.43 -29.34
C ALA A 9 31.67 52.37 -29.07
N VAL A 10 31.71 51.28 -29.83
CA VAL A 10 30.93 50.07 -29.51
C VAL A 10 31.60 49.41 -28.30
N VAL A 11 31.08 49.68 -27.11
CA VAL A 11 31.40 48.89 -25.91
C VAL A 11 30.65 47.57 -26.03
N SER A 12 31.33 46.54 -26.51
CA SER A 12 30.87 45.16 -26.38
C SER A 12 30.90 44.80 -24.89
N LEU A 13 29.76 44.96 -24.21
CA LEU A 13 29.49 44.33 -22.92
C LEU A 13 29.43 42.82 -23.15
N VAL A 14 30.60 42.17 -23.11
CA VAL A 14 30.68 40.72 -22.92
C VAL A 14 30.24 40.47 -21.48
N SER A 15 28.97 40.14 -21.28
CA SER A 15 28.53 39.56 -20.01
C SER A 15 29.38 38.32 -19.75
N PRO A 16 30.09 38.22 -18.62
CA PRO A 16 30.79 37.00 -18.29
C PRO A 16 29.72 35.91 -18.15
N LEU A 17 29.77 34.90 -19.02
CA LEU A 17 29.13 33.62 -18.73
C LEU A 17 29.70 33.17 -17.38
N ALA A 18 28.89 33.22 -16.32
CA ALA A 18 29.27 32.67 -15.03
C ALA A 18 29.60 31.19 -15.25
N ALA A 19 30.87 30.83 -15.09
CA ALA A 19 31.28 29.43 -15.17
C ALA A 19 30.50 28.62 -14.12
N GLN A 20 29.93 27.50 -14.53
CA GLN A 20 29.26 26.56 -13.62
C GLN A 20 30.25 26.15 -12.53
N VAL A 21 29.84 26.24 -11.26
CA VAL A 21 30.68 25.89 -10.12
C VAL A 21 30.75 24.37 -10.02
N PRO A 22 31.93 23.74 -10.06
CA PRO A 22 32.04 22.30 -9.81
C PRO A 22 31.50 21.93 -8.43
N PHE A 23 30.76 20.82 -8.35
CA PHE A 23 30.23 20.34 -7.07
C PHE A 23 31.33 19.70 -6.20
N ASP A 24 31.34 20.05 -4.91
CA ASP A 24 32.19 19.46 -3.89
C ASP A 24 31.39 19.32 -2.57
N PHE A 25 31.32 18.10 -2.04
CA PHE A 25 30.66 17.80 -0.76
C PHE A 25 31.25 18.59 0.41
N TYR A 26 32.51 19.01 0.30
CA TYR A 26 33.27 19.64 1.38
C TYR A 26 33.56 21.13 1.14
N ALA A 27 32.82 21.78 0.24
CA ALA A 27 32.95 23.21 -0.01
C ALA A 27 32.33 24.10 1.09
N ARG A 28 31.53 23.52 1.99
CA ARG A 28 30.71 24.24 2.98
C ARG A 28 31.30 24.18 4.40
N GLY A 29 32.60 24.44 4.51
CA GLY A 29 33.35 24.48 5.78
C GLY A 29 33.34 25.87 6.46
N PRO A 30 34.19 26.08 7.48
CA PRO A 30 35.16 25.13 8.05
C PRO A 30 34.47 23.96 8.76
N TYR A 31 35.15 22.81 8.82
CA TYR A 31 34.67 21.60 9.49
C TYR A 31 35.45 21.35 10.78
N ARG A 32 34.76 20.89 11.81
CA ARG A 32 35.34 20.46 13.09
C ARG A 32 36.30 19.28 12.87
N PRO A 33 37.61 19.42 13.17
CA PRO A 33 38.60 18.37 12.87
C PRO A 33 38.37 17.03 13.58
N ALA A 34 37.65 17.03 14.72
CA ALA A 34 37.38 15.84 15.50
C ALA A 34 36.25 14.97 14.90
N VAL A 35 35.45 15.52 13.98
CA VAL A 35 34.36 14.78 13.33
C VAL A 35 34.88 14.22 12.00
N PRO A 36 35.02 12.89 11.85
CA PRO A 36 35.59 12.31 10.64
C PRO A 36 34.62 12.45 9.47
N ARG A 37 35.18 12.63 8.27
CA ARG A 37 34.42 12.52 7.01
C ARG A 37 33.92 11.08 6.83
N PRO A 38 32.82 10.86 6.07
CA PRO A 38 32.31 9.52 5.78
C PRO A 38 33.39 8.57 5.21
N GLU A 39 34.19 9.06 4.26
CA GLU A 39 35.24 8.28 3.59
C GLU A 39 36.33 7.73 4.52
N ALA A 40 36.55 8.37 5.68
CA ALA A 40 37.49 7.87 6.69
C ALA A 40 36.97 6.63 7.43
N ILE A 41 35.65 6.38 7.38
CA ILE A 41 34.99 5.23 8.01
C ILE A 41 34.58 4.19 6.97
N THR A 42 34.09 4.61 5.80
CA THR A 42 33.74 3.68 4.72
C THR A 42 34.97 3.07 4.05
N GLY A 43 36.08 3.81 3.99
CA GLY A 43 37.32 3.38 3.34
C GLY A 43 37.37 3.66 1.83
N TYR A 44 36.35 4.33 1.28
CA TYR A 44 36.26 4.71 -0.13
C TYR A 44 35.51 6.05 -0.30
N PRO A 45 35.81 6.81 -1.37
CA PRO A 45 35.06 8.02 -1.74
C PRO A 45 33.57 7.75 -2.00
N ALA A 46 32.75 8.77 -1.78
CA ALA A 46 31.32 8.72 -2.09
C ALA A 46 31.08 8.44 -3.58
N GLY A 47 30.35 7.36 -3.86
CA GLY A 47 29.96 6.91 -5.19
C GLY A 47 30.79 5.79 -5.79
N GLU A 48 31.84 5.32 -5.11
CA GLU A 48 32.67 4.20 -5.61
C GLU A 48 32.18 2.82 -5.18
N GLN A 49 31.33 2.74 -4.15
CA GLN A 49 30.77 1.50 -3.64
C GLN A 49 29.42 1.76 -2.94
N HIS A 50 28.52 0.77 -2.94
CA HIS A 50 27.34 0.81 -2.07
C HIS A 50 27.72 0.39 -0.64
N THR A 51 27.48 1.26 0.32
CA THR A 51 27.83 1.08 1.71
C THR A 51 26.91 0.09 2.39
N MET A 52 27.48 -0.98 2.94
CA MET A 52 26.71 -1.97 3.71
C MET A 52 26.10 -1.31 4.96
N TYR A 53 24.91 -1.77 5.37
CA TYR A 53 24.17 -1.20 6.50
C TYR A 53 24.97 -1.19 7.80
N ALA A 54 25.75 -2.23 8.06
CA ALA A 54 26.62 -2.31 9.24
C ALA A 54 27.68 -1.19 9.27
N VAL A 55 28.24 -0.82 8.11
CA VAL A 55 29.22 0.27 7.98
C VAL A 55 28.54 1.61 8.22
N MET A 56 27.33 1.81 7.67
CA MET A 56 26.55 3.00 8.01
C MET A 56 26.29 3.10 9.51
N GLN A 57 25.85 2.01 10.17
CA GLN A 57 25.62 2.03 11.62
C GLN A 57 26.87 2.43 12.41
N HIS A 58 28.03 1.91 12.03
CA HIS A 58 29.30 2.29 12.63
C HIS A 58 29.61 3.79 12.45
N TYR A 59 29.32 4.34 11.26
CA TYR A 59 29.48 5.77 11.02
C TYR A 59 28.53 6.62 11.88
N LEU A 60 27.26 6.21 12.02
CA LEU A 60 26.30 6.90 12.89
C LEU A 60 26.76 6.93 14.35
N ASP A 61 27.26 5.80 14.87
CA ASP A 61 27.82 5.73 16.23
C ASP A 61 29.05 6.63 16.39
N THR A 62 29.87 6.73 15.34
CA THR A 62 31.03 7.63 15.31
C THR A 62 30.60 9.09 15.39
N LEU A 63 29.60 9.51 14.61
CA LEU A 63 29.06 10.88 14.70
C LEU A 63 28.52 11.22 16.10
N VAL A 64 27.82 10.29 16.74
CA VAL A 64 27.34 10.46 18.12
C VAL A 64 28.52 10.62 19.08
N ALA A 65 29.60 9.85 18.90
CA ALA A 65 30.77 9.92 19.76
C ALA A 65 31.60 11.20 19.57
N THR A 66 31.72 11.72 18.34
CA THR A 66 32.61 12.85 18.02
C THR A 66 31.90 14.20 17.97
N ALA A 67 30.56 14.22 17.86
CA ALA A 67 29.73 15.42 17.79
C ALA A 67 28.54 15.34 18.76
N SER A 68 28.76 14.79 19.96
CA SER A 68 27.72 14.58 20.98
C SER A 68 27.11 15.88 21.53
N ASP A 69 27.61 17.06 21.18
CA ASP A 69 26.95 18.34 21.47
C ASP A 69 25.83 18.65 20.47
N ARG A 70 25.92 18.14 19.23
CA ARG A 70 25.00 18.40 18.11
C ARG A 70 24.19 17.19 17.66
N VAL A 71 24.59 15.97 18.02
CA VAL A 71 23.96 14.75 17.52
C VAL A 71 23.42 13.92 18.70
N ARG A 72 22.18 13.47 18.57
CA ARG A 72 21.58 12.39 19.36
C ARG A 72 21.10 11.29 18.43
N ILE A 73 20.85 10.11 18.96
CA ILE A 73 20.29 9.00 18.20
C ILE A 73 19.12 8.38 18.98
N GLU A 74 18.06 8.05 18.27
CA GLU A 74 16.92 7.29 18.77
C GLU A 74 16.78 6.01 17.95
N THR A 75 16.28 4.94 18.58
CA THR A 75 15.85 3.74 17.87
C THR A 75 14.32 3.74 17.80
N TRP A 76 13.78 3.72 16.60
CA TRP A 76 12.34 3.70 16.35
C TRP A 76 11.77 2.29 16.43
N GLY A 77 12.53 1.29 16.01
CA GLY A 77 12.12 -0.10 16.11
C GLY A 77 13.16 -1.05 15.52
N ARG A 78 12.69 -2.21 15.07
CA ARG A 78 13.50 -3.21 14.37
C ARG A 78 12.73 -3.74 13.16
N THR A 79 13.47 -4.11 12.14
CA THR A 79 12.93 -4.84 10.99
C THR A 79 12.61 -6.28 11.32
N THR A 80 11.94 -6.95 10.39
CA THR A 80 11.63 -8.38 10.43
C THR A 80 12.90 -9.22 10.51
N GLU A 81 14.00 -8.78 9.89
CA GLU A 81 15.32 -9.41 10.01
C GLU A 81 16.15 -8.85 11.17
N TYR A 82 15.49 -8.19 12.13
CA TYR A 82 16.04 -7.70 13.40
C TYR A 82 17.07 -6.56 13.31
N ARG A 83 17.21 -5.91 12.15
CA ARG A 83 18.04 -4.69 12.00
C ARG A 83 17.37 -3.52 12.71
N PRO A 84 18.09 -2.71 13.50
CA PRO A 84 17.50 -1.55 14.15
C PRO A 84 17.06 -0.52 13.11
N ILE A 85 15.99 0.24 13.37
CA ILE A 85 15.65 1.42 12.58
C ILE A 85 15.99 2.62 13.45
N ARG A 86 17.02 3.38 13.07
CA ARG A 86 17.58 4.47 13.89
C ARG A 86 17.34 5.81 13.22
N ALA A 87 17.08 6.82 14.03
CA ALA A 87 16.99 8.21 13.59
C ALA A 87 18.03 9.07 14.30
N LEU A 88 18.79 9.85 13.54
CA LEU A 88 19.70 10.86 14.08
C LEU A 88 18.94 12.16 14.29
N ILE A 89 19.15 12.78 15.44
CA ILE A 89 18.58 14.08 15.79
C ILE A 89 19.74 15.06 15.82
N ILE A 90 19.73 16.01 14.90
CA ILE A 90 20.80 16.96 14.69
C ILE A 90 20.24 18.38 14.81
N SER A 91 20.78 19.17 15.74
CA SER A 91 20.35 20.55 15.97
C SER A 91 21.38 21.32 16.78
N ASP A 92 21.13 22.61 17.03
CA ASP A 92 21.94 23.43 17.92
C ASP A 92 21.92 22.86 19.36
N PRO A 93 23.05 22.88 20.10
CA PRO A 93 23.09 22.38 21.47
C PRO A 93 22.02 22.97 22.39
N ALA A 94 21.62 24.23 22.21
CA ALA A 94 20.57 24.86 23.02
C ALA A 94 19.16 24.32 22.70
N ASN A 95 18.91 23.90 21.45
CA ASN A 95 17.69 23.20 21.08
C ASN A 95 17.69 21.78 21.64
N LEU A 96 18.82 21.07 21.54
CA LEU A 96 18.96 19.71 22.06
C LEU A 96 18.76 19.63 23.58
N ALA A 97 19.20 20.65 24.31
CA ALA A 97 18.95 20.77 25.75
C ALA A 97 17.46 20.96 26.11
N LYS A 98 16.60 21.29 25.13
CA LYS A 98 15.17 21.60 25.32
C LYS A 98 14.24 20.72 24.48
N LEU A 99 14.69 19.55 24.00
CA LEU A 99 13.90 18.70 23.12
C LEU A 99 12.52 18.36 23.65
N ASP A 100 12.39 18.06 24.95
CA ASP A 100 11.09 17.75 25.54
C ASP A 100 10.11 18.95 25.49
N GLN A 101 10.63 20.16 25.69
CA GLN A 101 9.82 21.39 25.57
C GLN A 101 9.40 21.64 24.13
N ILE A 102 10.30 21.40 23.16
CA ILE A 102 10.03 21.54 21.73
C ILE A 102 8.94 20.54 21.32
N ARG A 103 9.08 19.26 21.70
CA ARG A 103 8.08 18.20 21.43
C ARG A 103 6.71 18.52 22.05
N ALA A 104 6.69 18.99 23.30
CA ALA A 104 5.46 19.43 23.95
C ALA A 104 4.79 20.60 23.21
N GLY A 105 5.59 21.57 22.74
CA GLY A 105 5.11 22.68 21.92
C GLY A 105 4.47 22.20 20.61
N MET A 106 5.08 21.25 19.91
CA MET A 106 4.49 20.66 18.69
C MET A 106 3.19 19.90 18.99
N ALA A 107 3.11 19.25 20.16
CA ALA A 107 1.88 18.60 20.60
C ALA A 107 0.75 19.60 20.90
N GLU A 108 1.06 20.74 21.53
CA GLU A 108 0.12 21.86 21.72
C GLU A 108 -0.38 22.40 20.37
N LEU A 109 0.51 22.63 19.39
CA LEU A 109 0.12 23.13 18.06
C LEU A 109 -0.78 22.16 17.29
N ALA A 110 -0.69 20.86 17.57
CA ALA A 110 -1.46 19.83 16.88
C ALA A 110 -2.92 19.71 17.38
N ASP A 111 -3.30 20.32 18.51
CA ASP A 111 -4.67 20.26 19.05
C ASP A 111 -5.23 21.67 19.35
N PRO A 112 -5.91 22.31 18.38
CA PRO A 112 -6.46 23.66 18.54
C PRO A 112 -7.62 23.75 19.55
N ARG A 113 -8.15 22.62 20.04
CA ARG A 113 -9.17 22.61 21.09
C ARG A 113 -8.59 22.97 22.45
N LYS A 114 -7.29 22.72 22.64
CA LYS A 114 -6.56 22.91 23.91
C LYS A 114 -5.60 24.10 23.86
N THR A 115 -5.32 24.62 22.66
CA THR A 115 -4.32 25.67 22.45
C THR A 115 -4.95 26.90 21.79
N SER A 116 -4.89 28.04 22.48
CA SER A 116 -5.38 29.31 21.95
C SER A 116 -4.48 29.83 20.81
N ALA A 117 -5.05 30.65 19.91
CA ALA A 117 -4.29 31.23 18.81
C ALA A 117 -3.09 32.07 19.29
N ALA A 118 -3.23 32.78 20.42
CA ALA A 118 -2.13 33.57 21.01
C ALA A 118 -1.00 32.67 21.54
N ARG A 119 -1.35 31.57 22.22
CA ARG A 119 -0.36 30.58 22.68
C ARG A 119 0.35 29.91 21.49
N ALA A 120 -0.40 29.52 20.46
CA ALA A 120 0.16 28.95 19.24
C ALA A 120 1.14 29.90 18.55
N ALA A 121 0.80 31.18 18.44
CA ALA A 121 1.69 32.20 17.87
C ALA A 121 2.98 32.39 18.69
N ALA A 122 2.90 32.32 20.02
CA ALA A 122 4.07 32.40 20.90
C ALA A 122 5.00 31.19 20.72
N ILE A 123 4.45 29.97 20.66
CA ILE A 123 5.22 28.74 20.37
C ILE A 123 5.89 28.87 19.00
N ALA A 124 5.15 29.29 17.98
CA ALA A 124 5.67 29.47 16.62
C ALA A 124 6.78 30.53 16.54
N ALA A 125 6.73 31.58 17.35
CA ALA A 125 7.79 32.59 17.37
C ALA A 125 9.10 32.08 17.99
N GLN A 126 9.03 31.19 18.97
CA GLN A 126 10.17 30.82 19.84
C GLN A 126 10.77 29.44 19.54
N SER A 127 10.02 28.52 18.95
CA SER A 127 10.44 27.12 18.80
C SER A 127 11.09 26.85 17.44
N PRO A 128 12.14 26.00 17.35
CA PRO A 128 12.58 25.47 16.06
C PRO A 128 11.45 24.70 15.37
N ALA A 129 11.51 24.61 14.04
CA ALA A 129 10.68 23.69 13.28
C ALA A 129 11.28 22.28 13.35
N VAL A 130 10.47 21.24 13.17
CA VAL A 130 10.94 19.86 13.07
C VAL A 130 10.88 19.40 11.61
N ALA A 131 12.02 18.93 11.08
CA ALA A 131 12.13 18.38 9.73
C ALA A 131 12.57 16.91 9.82
N VAL A 132 11.79 16.00 9.23
CA VAL A 132 12.13 14.57 9.15
C VAL A 132 12.54 14.23 7.74
N PHE A 133 13.77 13.77 7.54
CA PHE A 133 14.22 13.27 6.23
C PHE A 133 14.35 11.76 6.30
N HIS A 134 13.69 11.11 5.35
CA HIS A 134 13.54 9.69 5.20
C HIS A 134 14.27 9.27 3.93
N TYR A 135 15.17 8.30 4.04
CA TYR A 135 16.03 7.87 2.94
C TYR A 135 15.88 6.37 2.67
N SER A 136 15.87 5.99 1.40
CA SER A 136 15.91 4.59 0.95
C SER A 136 14.80 3.74 1.57
N VAL A 137 13.55 4.17 1.37
CA VAL A 137 12.36 3.33 1.65
C VAL A 137 12.24 2.16 0.66
N HIS A 138 12.76 2.34 -0.55
CA HIS A 138 13.18 1.24 -1.41
C HIS A 138 14.69 0.99 -1.21
N GLY A 139 15.06 -0.26 -0.95
CA GLY A 139 16.43 -0.60 -0.60
C GLY A 139 17.41 -0.56 -1.78
N ASP A 140 16.91 -0.73 -3.00
CA ASP A 140 17.64 -0.64 -4.26
C ASP A 140 17.71 0.80 -4.83
N GLU A 141 17.42 1.81 -4.00
CA GLU A 141 17.58 3.24 -4.29
C GLU A 141 18.69 3.85 -3.40
N PRO A 142 19.95 3.39 -3.56
CA PRO A 142 21.02 3.61 -2.59
C PRO A 142 21.59 5.04 -2.59
N ALA A 143 21.34 5.88 -3.62
CA ALA A 143 21.83 7.26 -3.59
C ALA A 143 21.28 8.05 -2.39
N GLY A 144 20.03 7.79 -1.99
CA GLY A 144 19.47 8.37 -0.77
C GLY A 144 20.21 7.90 0.49
N PHE A 145 20.50 6.60 0.56
CA PHE A 145 21.25 6.00 1.67
C PHE A 145 22.63 6.66 1.84
N GLU A 146 23.38 6.78 0.74
CA GLU A 146 24.71 7.38 0.74
C GLU A 146 24.67 8.89 1.01
N ALA A 147 23.67 9.61 0.47
CA ALA A 147 23.49 11.03 0.72
C ALA A 147 23.23 11.33 2.19
N ALA A 148 22.54 10.44 2.91
CA ALA A 148 22.28 10.60 4.34
C ALA A 148 23.58 10.69 5.16
N LEU A 149 24.64 9.95 4.77
CA LEU A 149 25.96 10.03 5.41
C LEU A 149 26.59 11.43 5.23
N GLN A 150 26.49 11.99 4.03
CA GLN A 150 27.04 13.30 3.68
C GLN A 150 26.26 14.44 4.35
N VAL A 151 24.92 14.36 4.37
CA VAL A 151 24.05 15.34 5.03
C VAL A 151 24.29 15.33 6.54
N ALA A 152 24.37 14.15 7.16
CA ALA A 152 24.67 14.02 8.58
C ALA A 152 26.05 14.60 8.93
N TYR A 153 27.07 14.36 8.09
CA TYR A 153 28.39 14.97 8.25
C TYR A 153 28.34 16.50 8.19
N GLN A 154 27.70 17.07 7.16
CA GLN A 154 27.60 18.52 6.99
C GLN A 154 26.98 19.18 8.22
N LEU A 155 25.87 18.64 8.72
CA LEU A 155 25.15 19.19 9.87
C LEU A 155 25.91 18.99 11.20
N ALA A 156 26.62 17.87 11.36
CA ALA A 156 27.37 17.58 12.59
C ALA A 156 28.69 18.37 12.68
N ALA A 157 29.39 18.52 11.55
CA ALA A 157 30.77 18.97 11.51
C ALA A 157 30.96 20.42 11.05
N SER A 158 30.09 20.97 10.19
CA SER A 158 30.32 22.30 9.62
C SER A 158 29.99 23.43 10.61
N ASP A 159 30.85 24.45 10.63
CA ASP A 159 30.64 25.73 11.30
C ASP A 159 30.39 26.87 10.29
N GLU A 160 30.03 26.54 9.04
CA GLU A 160 29.57 27.53 8.07
C GLU A 160 28.34 28.27 8.64
N PRO A 161 28.27 29.62 8.54
CA PRO A 161 27.15 30.41 9.07
C PRO A 161 25.76 29.90 8.65
N GLN A 162 25.62 29.44 7.40
CA GLN A 162 24.34 28.93 6.89
C GLN A 162 23.96 27.59 7.55
N THR A 163 24.93 26.70 7.81
CA THR A 163 24.70 25.43 8.54
C THR A 163 24.30 25.74 9.99
N LEU A 164 24.97 26.68 10.65
CA LEU A 164 24.63 27.07 12.03
C LEU A 164 23.22 27.68 12.14
N GLU A 165 22.80 28.47 11.15
CA GLU A 165 21.43 29.00 11.11
C GLU A 165 20.38 27.90 10.94
N ILE A 166 20.65 26.88 10.11
CA ILE A 166 19.79 25.69 10.02
C ILE A 166 19.65 25.03 11.40
N LEU A 167 20.76 24.75 12.07
CA LEU A 167 20.77 24.05 13.37
C LEU A 167 20.02 24.85 14.46
N LYS A 168 20.12 26.17 14.43
CA LYS A 168 19.42 27.06 15.37
C LYS A 168 17.91 27.08 15.13
N SER A 169 17.49 27.03 13.87
CA SER A 169 16.10 27.19 13.46
C SER A 169 15.33 25.88 13.26
N VAL A 170 16.04 24.75 13.17
CA VAL A 170 15.46 23.44 12.83
C VAL A 170 16.03 22.33 13.73
N VAL A 171 15.16 21.45 14.21
CA VAL A 171 15.54 20.12 14.71
C VAL A 171 15.41 19.14 13.54
N VAL A 172 16.55 18.66 13.04
CA VAL A 172 16.60 17.73 11.92
C VAL A 172 16.58 16.30 12.45
N VAL A 173 15.65 15.49 11.96
CA VAL A 173 15.51 14.07 12.30
C VAL A 173 15.75 13.26 11.04
N LEU A 174 16.93 12.64 10.93
CA LEU A 174 17.34 11.86 9.77
C LEU A 174 17.08 10.37 10.04
N ASN A 175 16.19 9.73 9.28
CA ASN A 175 16.15 8.27 9.14
C ASN A 175 16.97 7.90 7.89
N PRO A 176 18.24 7.48 8.05
CA PRO A 176 19.17 7.33 6.94
C PRO A 176 18.92 6.05 6.12
N SER A 177 18.15 5.09 6.63
CA SER A 177 17.73 3.90 5.89
C SER A 177 16.40 3.39 6.43
N ALA A 178 15.34 3.65 5.67
CA ALA A 178 13.99 3.20 5.96
C ALA A 178 13.78 1.70 5.65
N ASN A 179 14.52 1.15 4.69
CA ASN A 179 14.49 -0.26 4.33
C ASN A 179 15.88 -0.93 4.41
N PRO A 180 16.45 -1.11 5.62
CA PRO A 180 17.78 -1.70 5.72
C PRO A 180 17.82 -3.19 5.32
N ASP A 181 16.70 -3.91 5.39
CA ASP A 181 16.63 -5.31 4.94
C ASP A 181 16.72 -5.42 3.41
N GLY A 182 15.96 -4.59 2.69
CA GLY A 182 16.03 -4.51 1.23
C GLY A 182 17.38 -3.97 0.76
N HIS A 183 17.90 -2.94 1.43
CA HIS A 183 19.17 -2.32 1.06
C HIS A 183 20.35 -3.27 1.22
N GLU A 184 20.44 -3.97 2.35
CA GLU A 184 21.55 -4.92 2.59
C GLU A 184 21.57 -6.03 1.53
N ARG A 185 20.39 -6.51 1.13
CA ARG A 185 20.24 -7.54 0.09
C ARG A 185 20.71 -7.05 -1.28
N PHE A 186 20.31 -5.84 -1.67
CA PHE A 186 20.74 -5.21 -2.92
C PHE A 186 22.24 -4.92 -2.91
N ALA A 187 22.75 -4.24 -1.89
CA ALA A 187 24.14 -3.81 -1.81
C ALA A 187 25.09 -5.02 -1.83
N ALA A 188 24.75 -6.09 -1.09
CA ALA A 188 25.54 -7.33 -1.11
C ALA A 188 25.59 -7.97 -2.51
N TRP A 189 24.47 -8.01 -3.23
CA TRP A 189 24.43 -8.54 -4.58
C TRP A 189 25.21 -7.66 -5.56
N TYR A 190 24.88 -6.36 -5.63
CA TYR A 190 25.48 -5.45 -6.61
C TYR A 190 26.99 -5.37 -6.44
N ASN A 191 27.47 -5.15 -5.20
CA ASN A 191 28.91 -5.09 -4.92
C ASN A 191 29.67 -6.38 -5.26
N SER A 192 28.99 -7.53 -5.32
CA SER A 192 29.64 -8.82 -5.64
C SER A 192 29.88 -9.04 -7.13
N ILE A 193 29.19 -8.29 -8.00
CA ILE A 193 29.23 -8.48 -9.46
C ILE A 193 29.59 -7.23 -10.24
N ALA A 194 29.51 -6.06 -9.60
CA ALA A 194 29.62 -4.78 -10.29
C ALA A 194 31.00 -4.59 -10.92
N VAL A 195 30.99 -4.16 -12.17
CA VAL A 195 32.15 -3.73 -12.97
C VAL A 195 31.97 -2.29 -13.47
N GLY A 196 30.83 -1.64 -13.19
CA GLY A 196 30.54 -0.25 -13.55
C GLY A 196 30.18 -0.09 -15.03
N ALA A 197 29.52 -1.09 -15.61
CA ALA A 197 29.08 -1.08 -16.99
C ALA A 197 27.85 -0.19 -17.18
N ASP A 198 27.93 0.77 -18.10
CA ASP A 198 26.88 1.76 -18.34
C ASP A 198 25.78 1.30 -19.32
N HIS A 199 25.89 0.09 -19.86
CA HIS A 199 24.95 -0.40 -20.88
C HIS A 199 23.61 -0.80 -20.26
N PRO A 200 22.44 -0.40 -20.82
CA PRO A 200 21.11 -0.67 -20.24
C PRO A 200 20.74 -2.16 -20.00
N PHE A 201 21.50 -3.07 -20.63
CA PHE A 201 21.34 -4.52 -20.49
C PHE A 201 22.52 -5.19 -19.77
N ALA A 202 23.35 -4.41 -19.08
CA ALA A 202 24.45 -4.95 -18.28
C ALA A 202 23.90 -5.85 -17.17
N PHE A 203 24.64 -6.91 -16.85
CA PHE A 203 24.21 -7.91 -15.88
C PHE A 203 23.94 -7.31 -14.48
N GLU A 204 24.74 -6.31 -14.08
CA GLU A 204 24.58 -5.57 -12.83
C GLU A 204 23.34 -4.65 -12.78
N GLN A 205 22.67 -4.41 -13.92
CA GLN A 205 21.45 -3.60 -14.00
C GLN A 205 20.17 -4.44 -13.94
N ALA A 206 20.28 -5.78 -14.03
CA ALA A 206 19.15 -6.70 -14.04
C ALA A 206 19.05 -7.48 -12.72
N GLU A 207 18.47 -6.85 -11.71
CA GLU A 207 18.33 -7.46 -10.38
C GLU A 207 17.44 -8.71 -10.41
N PRO A 208 17.89 -9.85 -9.84
CA PRO A 208 17.08 -11.07 -9.81
C PRO A 208 15.84 -10.95 -8.92
N TRP A 209 14.76 -11.65 -9.28
CA TRP A 209 13.50 -11.73 -8.50
C TRP A 209 13.72 -12.08 -7.02
N SER A 210 14.63 -13.02 -6.73
CA SER A 210 14.92 -13.44 -5.35
C SER A 210 15.73 -12.40 -4.56
N ILE A 211 16.40 -11.49 -5.25
CA ILE A 211 17.30 -10.50 -4.67
C ILE A 211 16.62 -9.15 -4.51
N THR A 212 15.65 -8.77 -5.35
CA THR A 212 15.13 -7.39 -5.42
C THR A 212 15.14 -6.60 -4.09
N GLY A 213 15.93 -5.53 -4.02
CA GLY A 213 16.12 -4.70 -2.85
C GLY A 213 14.99 -3.71 -2.61
N ARG A 214 14.12 -3.49 -3.61
CA ARG A 214 13.00 -2.55 -3.53
C ARG A 214 12.13 -2.75 -2.31
N TYR A 215 11.81 -4.00 -2.01
CA TYR A 215 10.78 -4.35 -1.04
C TYR A 215 11.34 -4.78 0.33
N SER A 216 10.48 -4.77 1.35
CA SER A 216 10.79 -5.30 2.69
C SER A 216 11.04 -6.82 2.68
N HIS A 217 11.28 -7.42 3.85
CA HIS A 217 11.41 -8.88 4.01
C HIS A 217 10.27 -9.66 3.33
N PHE A 218 9.02 -9.26 3.57
CA PHE A 218 7.83 -9.91 2.98
C PHE A 218 7.50 -9.44 1.56
N ARG A 219 8.41 -8.75 0.87
CA ARG A 219 8.19 -8.17 -0.46
C ARG A 219 7.06 -7.11 -0.52
N PHE A 220 6.91 -6.33 0.56
CA PHE A 220 6.02 -5.18 0.57
C PHE A 220 6.74 -3.92 0.09
N ASP A 221 6.06 -3.13 -0.73
CA ASP A 221 6.42 -1.74 -0.98
C ASP A 221 6.02 -0.91 0.25
N MET A 222 7.02 -0.49 1.02
CA MET A 222 6.80 0.25 2.27
C MET A 222 6.38 1.70 2.04
N ASN A 223 6.49 2.21 0.80
CA ASN A 223 5.91 3.48 0.41
C ASN A 223 4.47 3.32 -0.17
N ARG A 224 3.80 2.21 0.15
CA ARG A 224 2.35 1.98 -0.09
C ARG A 224 1.61 1.40 1.13
N ASP A 225 2.31 1.11 2.22
CA ASP A 225 1.78 0.39 3.38
C ASP A 225 1.21 1.33 4.46
N LEU A 226 1.11 2.64 4.24
CA LEU A 226 0.65 3.59 5.29
C LEU A 226 -0.85 3.47 5.59
N LEU A 227 -1.63 2.90 4.65
CA LEU A 227 -3.04 2.57 4.87
C LEU A 227 -3.22 1.22 5.59
N ALA A 228 -2.46 0.19 5.19
CA ALA A 228 -2.56 -1.17 5.73
C ALA A 228 -1.81 -1.34 7.05
N GLN A 229 -0.68 -0.64 7.20
CA GLN A 229 0.23 -0.65 8.34
C GLN A 229 0.59 -2.07 8.76
N SER A 230 0.81 -2.93 7.76
CA SER A 230 0.98 -4.35 7.94
C SER A 230 2.40 -4.65 8.42
N GLN A 231 3.38 -3.92 7.89
CA GLN A 231 4.79 -4.16 8.16
C GLN A 231 5.21 -3.57 9.52
N PRO A 232 5.99 -4.31 10.35
CA PRO A 232 6.48 -3.78 11.62
C PRO A 232 7.40 -2.56 11.44
N GLU A 233 8.18 -2.51 10.36
CA GLU A 233 9.06 -1.39 9.99
C GLU A 233 8.24 -0.11 9.82
N VAL A 234 7.17 -0.19 9.03
CA VAL A 234 6.27 0.94 8.73
C VAL A 234 5.63 1.46 10.02
N ARG A 235 5.11 0.57 10.88
CA ARG A 235 4.54 0.96 12.17
C ARG A 235 5.56 1.66 13.08
N ALA A 236 6.77 1.13 13.19
CA ALA A 236 7.83 1.74 13.98
C ALA A 236 8.23 3.13 13.48
N MET A 237 8.33 3.29 12.15
CA MET A 237 8.64 4.58 11.53
C MET A 237 7.50 5.58 11.70
N MET A 238 6.24 5.15 11.55
CA MET A 238 5.06 6.00 11.79
C MET A 238 5.03 6.50 13.24
N ASP A 239 5.28 5.62 14.22
CA ASP A 239 5.38 6.01 15.64
C ASP A 239 6.50 7.04 15.85
N GLY A 240 7.65 6.85 15.19
CA GLY A 240 8.75 7.82 15.14
C GLY A 240 8.29 9.19 14.65
N VAL A 241 7.69 9.25 13.46
CA VAL A 241 7.19 10.49 12.85
C VAL A 241 6.11 11.16 13.71
N MET A 242 5.16 10.38 14.25
CA MET A 242 4.08 10.90 15.10
C MET A 242 4.57 11.43 16.45
N ARG A 243 5.66 10.89 16.99
CA ARG A 243 6.32 11.44 18.20
C ARG A 243 6.94 12.81 17.93
N TRP A 244 7.53 12.99 16.75
CA TRP A 244 8.22 14.23 16.37
C TRP A 244 7.29 15.32 15.83
N ARG A 245 6.13 14.93 15.27
CA ARG A 245 5.10 15.85 14.71
C ARG A 245 5.74 16.89 13.77
N PRO A 246 6.40 16.43 12.69
CA PRO A 246 7.18 17.32 11.84
C PRO A 246 6.33 18.35 11.11
N GLN A 247 6.95 19.48 10.79
CA GLN A 247 6.40 20.47 9.87
C GLN A 247 6.86 20.23 8.43
N VAL A 248 7.96 19.50 8.25
CA VAL A 248 8.57 19.16 6.97
C VAL A 248 8.92 17.68 6.97
N PHE A 249 8.55 16.98 5.91
CA PHE A 249 8.91 15.59 5.70
C PHE A 249 9.44 15.42 4.28
N VAL A 250 10.54 14.70 4.10
CA VAL A 250 11.10 14.41 2.77
C VAL A 250 11.39 12.92 2.64
N ASP A 251 10.84 12.28 1.62
CA ASP A 251 11.13 10.89 1.25
C ASP A 251 12.06 10.87 0.02
N HIS A 252 13.25 10.29 0.17
CA HIS A 252 14.29 10.30 -0.86
C HIS A 252 14.35 8.95 -1.60
N HIS A 253 14.24 9.03 -2.93
CA HIS A 253 14.09 7.96 -3.90
C HIS A 253 15.06 8.12 -5.10
N SER A 254 15.09 7.19 -6.06
CA SER A 254 16.09 7.17 -7.17
C SER A 254 15.59 6.66 -8.54
N THR A 255 14.38 7.03 -9.00
CA THR A 255 13.78 6.46 -10.23
C THR A 255 13.25 7.48 -11.24
N THR A 256 14.09 8.43 -11.69
CA THR A 256 13.72 9.37 -12.75
C THR A 256 14.80 9.60 -13.80
N ALA A 257 14.43 10.15 -14.96
CA ALA A 257 15.39 10.59 -15.99
C ALA A 257 16.10 11.92 -15.63
N THR A 258 15.47 12.72 -14.78
CA THR A 258 15.98 13.98 -14.25
C THR A 258 15.48 14.15 -12.82
N PHE A 259 16.26 14.78 -11.93
CA PHE A 259 15.90 14.91 -10.52
C PHE A 259 14.52 15.57 -10.37
N PHE A 260 13.65 15.00 -9.53
CA PHE A 260 12.34 15.54 -9.21
C PHE A 260 12.28 16.09 -7.79
N PHE A 261 11.65 17.25 -7.65
CA PHE A 261 11.11 17.74 -6.39
C PHE A 261 9.77 18.43 -6.63
N PRO A 262 8.86 18.50 -5.63
CA PRO A 262 7.60 19.22 -5.77
C PRO A 262 7.82 20.70 -6.10
N PRO A 263 6.89 21.36 -6.84
CA PRO A 263 5.46 21.06 -6.92
C PRO A 263 5.06 19.76 -7.61
N VAL A 264 4.08 19.06 -7.04
CA VAL A 264 3.49 17.81 -7.58
C VAL A 264 2.56 18.07 -8.78
N ALA A 265 2.14 17.01 -9.45
CA ALA A 265 1.13 17.06 -10.52
C ALA A 265 -0.23 17.58 -9.99
N GLN A 266 -1.17 17.84 -10.90
CA GLN A 266 -2.47 18.42 -10.52
C GLN A 266 -3.44 17.44 -9.85
N ALA A 267 -3.12 16.14 -9.83
CA ALA A 267 -3.87 15.14 -9.09
C ALA A 267 -3.47 15.23 -7.60
N VAL A 268 -4.04 16.20 -6.89
CA VAL A 268 -3.88 16.39 -5.44
C VAL A 268 -5.16 15.96 -4.74
N ASN A 269 -5.04 15.25 -3.61
CA ASN A 269 -6.18 14.85 -2.80
C ASN A 269 -7.00 16.06 -2.33
N MET A 270 -8.30 16.04 -2.61
CA MET A 270 -9.19 17.17 -2.37
C MET A 270 -9.45 17.45 -0.88
N ASN A 271 -9.05 16.55 0.03
CA ASN A 271 -9.10 16.80 1.47
C ASN A 271 -7.92 17.68 1.96
N LEU A 272 -6.90 17.92 1.14
CA LEU A 272 -5.77 18.77 1.50
C LEU A 272 -6.10 20.26 1.26
N PRO A 273 -5.74 21.16 2.18
CA PRO A 273 -6.03 22.59 2.04
C PRO A 273 -5.12 23.25 1.00
N PRO A 274 -5.53 24.40 0.40
CA PRO A 274 -4.73 25.12 -0.61
C PRO A 274 -3.34 25.54 -0.15
N GLN A 275 -3.13 25.72 1.16
CA GLN A 275 -1.82 26.05 1.73
C GLN A 275 -0.76 24.97 1.45
N THR A 276 -1.16 23.72 1.19
CA THR A 276 -0.25 22.61 0.84
C THR A 276 0.53 22.95 -0.44
N THR A 277 -0.17 23.35 -1.50
CA THR A 277 0.43 23.73 -2.78
C THR A 277 1.35 24.95 -2.66
N ARG A 278 1.02 25.91 -1.78
CA ARG A 278 1.88 27.07 -1.50
C ARG A 278 3.24 26.64 -0.94
N TRP A 279 3.25 25.68 -0.01
CA TRP A 279 4.51 25.18 0.55
C TRP A 279 5.31 24.37 -0.45
N PHE A 280 4.66 23.57 -1.29
CA PHE A 280 5.36 22.89 -2.38
C PHE A 280 6.06 23.88 -3.33
N ASP A 281 5.41 24.98 -3.71
CA ASP A 281 6.04 26.02 -4.53
C ASP A 281 7.21 26.70 -3.78
N THR A 282 7.07 26.94 -2.47
CA THR A 282 8.12 27.57 -1.65
C THR A 282 9.38 26.69 -1.58
N TYR A 283 9.23 25.40 -1.25
CA TYR A 283 10.36 24.47 -1.18
C TYR A 283 10.93 24.17 -2.57
N GLY A 284 10.07 23.96 -3.58
CA GLY A 284 10.50 23.73 -4.95
C GLY A 284 11.35 24.88 -5.51
N ARG A 285 11.00 26.14 -5.22
CA ARG A 285 11.83 27.30 -5.60
C ARG A 285 13.17 27.33 -4.88
N GLY A 286 13.20 26.91 -3.60
CA GLY A 286 14.44 26.79 -2.83
C GLY A 286 15.39 25.76 -3.44
N ASN A 287 14.86 24.60 -3.82
CA ASN A 287 15.63 23.52 -4.45
C ASN A 287 16.05 23.89 -5.88
N ALA A 288 15.15 24.47 -6.68
CA ALA A 288 15.46 25.00 -8.00
C ALA A 288 16.65 25.98 -7.96
N ALA A 289 16.59 26.98 -7.07
CA ALA A 289 17.68 27.94 -6.92
C ALA A 289 19.00 27.30 -6.45
N ALA A 290 18.96 26.12 -5.83
CA ALA A 290 20.15 25.37 -5.46
C ALA A 290 20.74 24.58 -6.63
N PHE A 291 19.89 23.93 -7.44
CA PHE A 291 20.28 23.20 -8.64
C PHE A 291 20.78 24.13 -9.74
N ASP A 292 20.14 25.29 -9.92
CA ASP A 292 20.51 26.31 -10.91
C ASP A 292 21.97 26.80 -10.72
N ARG A 293 22.51 26.79 -9.49
CA ARG A 293 23.92 27.17 -9.22
C ARG A 293 24.93 26.22 -9.86
N TYR A 294 24.56 24.96 -10.01
CA TYR A 294 25.39 23.91 -10.62
C TYR A 294 25.03 23.70 -12.10
N GLY A 295 23.97 24.35 -12.59
CA GLY A 295 23.42 24.12 -13.93
C GLY A 295 22.74 22.76 -14.08
N TRP A 296 22.36 22.13 -12.98
CA TRP A 296 21.67 20.85 -12.99
C TRP A 296 20.22 20.99 -13.43
N GLN A 297 19.76 20.05 -14.23
CA GLN A 297 18.36 19.98 -14.64
C GLN A 297 17.52 19.32 -13.55
N TYR A 298 16.25 19.71 -13.49
CA TYR A 298 15.26 19.14 -12.60
C TYR A 298 13.90 19.19 -13.27
N GLN A 299 13.00 18.32 -12.83
CA GLN A 299 11.60 18.32 -13.20
C GLN A 299 10.72 18.64 -11.98
N VAL A 300 9.60 19.29 -12.27
CA VAL A 300 8.52 19.52 -11.32
C VAL A 300 7.21 19.13 -12.00
N ARG A 301 6.21 18.76 -11.22
CA ARG A 301 4.90 18.27 -11.69
C ARG A 301 5.05 16.92 -12.41
N GLY A 302 4.66 16.84 -13.68
CA GLY A 302 4.75 15.59 -14.46
C GLY A 302 3.75 14.54 -14.00
N VAL A 303 4.23 13.31 -13.81
CA VAL A 303 3.43 12.13 -13.47
C VAL A 303 3.30 11.89 -11.96
N PHE A 304 4.08 12.55 -11.12
CA PHE A 304 4.04 12.39 -9.67
C PHE A 304 2.78 13.04 -9.10
N ASP A 305 1.71 12.25 -9.00
CA ASP A 305 0.48 12.63 -8.31
C ASP A 305 0.68 12.68 -6.79
N PHE A 306 -0.34 13.21 -6.12
CA PHE A 306 -0.40 13.38 -4.67
C PHE A 306 -1.85 13.14 -4.24
N PHE A 307 -2.38 11.98 -4.64
CA PHE A 307 -3.77 11.59 -4.46
C PHE A 307 -3.97 10.49 -3.41
N TYR A 308 -3.18 9.40 -3.49
CA TYR A 308 -3.35 8.22 -2.63
C TYR A 308 -2.77 8.45 -1.22
N VAL A 309 -3.59 8.32 -0.19
CA VAL A 309 -3.17 8.56 1.21
C VAL A 309 -2.10 7.58 1.74
N GLY A 310 -1.78 6.52 0.99
CA GLY A 310 -0.89 5.45 1.44
C GLY A 310 0.60 5.66 1.18
N TYR A 311 1.02 6.85 0.73
CA TYR A 311 2.43 7.26 0.59
C TYR A 311 2.98 7.94 1.85
N TRP A 312 4.29 7.93 2.06
CA TRP A 312 4.92 8.65 3.18
C TRP A 312 4.78 10.16 3.10
N ASP A 313 5.00 10.75 1.92
CA ASP A 313 4.88 12.19 1.70
C ASP A 313 3.42 12.67 1.86
N GLU A 314 2.47 11.90 1.36
CA GLU A 314 1.06 12.22 1.48
C GLU A 314 0.52 11.99 2.90
N TRP A 315 0.79 10.83 3.50
CA TRP A 315 0.39 10.52 4.87
C TRP A 315 0.95 11.55 5.86
N SER A 316 2.23 11.92 5.74
CA SER A 316 2.84 12.93 6.62
C SER A 316 2.24 14.33 6.41
N THR A 317 1.83 14.66 5.18
CA THR A 317 1.08 15.90 4.88
C THR A 317 -0.28 15.90 5.54
N PHE A 318 -0.99 14.77 5.55
CA PHE A 318 -2.22 14.58 6.31
C PHE A 318 -2.03 14.66 7.83
N GLN A 319 -0.80 14.44 8.32
CA GLN A 319 -0.39 14.70 9.69
C GLN A 319 0.04 16.16 9.96
N GLY A 320 -0.12 17.04 8.97
CA GLY A 320 0.09 18.47 9.06
C GLY A 320 1.47 18.94 8.59
N ALA A 321 2.37 18.03 8.18
CA ALA A 321 3.65 18.38 7.59
C ALA A 321 3.48 18.94 6.16
N THR A 322 4.57 19.40 5.57
CA THR A 322 4.71 19.46 4.12
C THR A 322 5.59 18.26 3.72
N GLY A 323 4.95 17.17 3.31
CA GLY A 323 5.62 15.97 2.85
C GLY A 323 5.99 16.05 1.37
N MET A 324 7.21 15.66 1.02
CA MET A 324 7.74 15.78 -0.35
C MET A 324 8.52 14.53 -0.75
N THR A 325 8.23 13.97 -1.92
CA THR A 325 9.09 12.94 -2.56
C THR A 325 10.17 13.63 -3.39
N TYR A 326 11.43 13.21 -3.21
CA TYR A 326 12.54 13.55 -4.09
C TYR A 326 13.02 12.31 -4.84
N GLU A 327 13.10 12.38 -6.16
CA GLU A 327 13.63 11.32 -7.01
C GLU A 327 14.91 11.80 -7.66
N THR A 328 15.97 11.02 -7.59
CA THR A 328 17.22 11.35 -8.29
C THR A 328 17.36 10.61 -9.61
N ASP A 329 18.16 11.18 -10.52
CA ASP A 329 18.39 10.72 -11.89
C ASP A 329 19.64 9.86 -12.08
N GLY A 330 20.20 9.38 -10.98
CA GLY A 330 21.35 8.49 -10.93
C GLY A 330 21.45 7.96 -9.50
N GLY A 331 22.07 6.81 -9.29
CA GLY A 331 22.17 6.29 -7.93
C GLY A 331 22.12 4.81 -7.79
N ARG A 332 21.27 4.13 -8.56
CA ARG A 332 21.16 2.67 -8.44
C ARG A 332 22.44 1.99 -8.93
N GLU A 333 22.93 2.39 -10.09
CA GLU A 333 24.17 1.89 -10.68
C GLU A 333 25.34 2.83 -10.41
N PHE A 334 26.58 2.31 -10.49
CA PHE A 334 27.77 3.16 -10.50
C PHE A 334 27.79 4.11 -11.70
N ASN A 335 27.47 3.59 -12.89
CA ASN A 335 27.33 4.33 -14.13
C ASN A 335 26.04 3.88 -14.84
N ASN A 336 25.26 4.84 -15.32
CA ASN A 336 24.09 4.55 -16.16
C ASN A 336 24.09 5.48 -17.38
N ARG A 337 23.88 4.91 -18.58
CA ARG A 337 23.83 5.66 -19.83
C ARG A 337 22.39 6.11 -20.11
N ARG A 338 22.20 7.44 -20.21
CA ARG A 338 20.95 8.05 -20.63
C ARG A 338 20.67 7.80 -22.12
N ASP A 339 19.45 8.07 -22.55
CA ASP A 339 18.98 7.92 -23.94
C ASP A 339 19.77 8.78 -24.94
N ASP A 340 20.25 9.96 -24.51
CA ASP A 340 21.12 10.84 -25.28
C ASP A 340 22.61 10.43 -25.30
N GLY A 341 22.94 9.32 -24.61
CA GLY A 341 24.29 8.78 -24.52
C GLY A 341 25.17 9.36 -23.41
N THR A 342 24.70 10.38 -22.67
CA THR A 342 25.41 10.90 -21.49
C THR A 342 25.38 9.91 -20.32
N ILE A 343 26.33 10.05 -19.40
CA ILE A 343 26.43 9.17 -18.23
C ILE A 343 25.95 9.92 -16.98
N THR A 344 25.14 9.25 -16.17
CA THR A 344 24.84 9.62 -14.79
C THR A 344 25.53 8.62 -13.86
N THR A 345 25.95 9.04 -12.68
CA THR A 345 26.68 8.18 -11.75
C THR A 345 25.97 8.09 -10.40
N LEU A 346 26.34 7.07 -9.60
CA LEU A 346 25.96 7.01 -8.20
C LEU A 346 26.36 8.30 -7.47
N ARG A 347 27.56 8.85 -7.76
CA ARG A 347 28.05 10.09 -7.15
C ARG A 347 27.17 11.30 -7.47
N ASP A 348 26.70 11.42 -8.72
CA ASP A 348 25.78 12.51 -9.12
C ASP A 348 24.47 12.42 -8.33
N GLY A 349 23.93 11.20 -8.21
CA GLY A 349 22.73 10.94 -7.43
C GLY A 349 22.86 11.38 -5.96
N ILE A 350 24.00 11.07 -5.34
CA ILE A 350 24.34 11.47 -3.96
C ILE A 350 24.44 12.99 -3.85
N ALA A 351 25.10 13.64 -4.82
CA ALA A 351 25.29 15.08 -4.85
C ALA A 351 23.96 15.82 -4.95
N HIS A 352 23.07 15.38 -5.83
CA HIS A 352 21.75 15.98 -6.02
C HIS A 352 20.89 15.88 -4.75
N HIS A 353 20.84 14.69 -4.11
CA HIS A 353 20.14 14.50 -2.84
C HIS A 353 20.72 15.34 -1.71
N PHE A 354 22.04 15.44 -1.62
CA PHE A 354 22.73 16.28 -0.62
C PHE A 354 22.35 17.77 -0.78
N VAL A 355 22.38 18.29 -2.01
CA VAL A 355 22.02 19.68 -2.30
C VAL A 355 20.54 19.94 -2.03
N ALA A 356 19.64 19.06 -2.47
CA ALA A 356 18.20 19.18 -2.21
C ALA A 356 17.89 19.15 -0.71
N SER A 357 18.56 18.27 0.04
CA SER A 357 18.43 18.17 1.49
C SER A 357 18.78 19.49 2.18
N LEU A 358 19.95 20.05 1.89
CA LEU A 358 20.38 21.31 2.50
C LEU A 358 19.51 22.49 2.05
N ALA A 359 19.15 22.58 0.77
CA ALA A 359 18.29 23.64 0.26
C ALA A 359 16.90 23.65 0.91
N THR A 360 16.37 22.46 1.20
CA THR A 360 15.12 22.28 1.94
C THR A 360 15.25 22.80 3.37
N LEU A 361 16.31 22.41 4.09
CA LEU A 361 16.56 22.86 5.46
C LEU A 361 16.80 24.37 5.53
N GLU A 362 17.51 24.96 4.57
CA GLU A 362 17.69 26.41 4.46
C GLU A 362 16.36 27.13 4.23
N THR A 363 15.51 26.60 3.36
CA THR A 363 14.17 27.13 3.12
C THR A 363 13.30 27.02 4.38
N THR A 364 13.39 25.92 5.12
CA THR A 364 12.69 25.74 6.39
C THR A 364 13.17 26.75 7.44
N ALA A 365 14.48 26.93 7.59
CA ALA A 365 15.04 27.89 8.56
C ALA A 365 14.53 29.32 8.29
N LYS A 366 14.56 29.75 7.02
CA LYS A 366 14.05 31.06 6.58
C LYS A 366 12.55 31.26 6.85
N ASN A 367 11.78 30.17 6.85
CA ASN A 367 10.31 30.20 6.96
C ASN A 367 9.77 29.52 8.23
N ARG A 368 10.61 29.29 9.24
CA ARG A 368 10.31 28.50 10.44
C ARG A 368 9.00 28.93 11.12
N GLN A 369 8.87 30.22 11.41
CA GLN A 369 7.73 30.74 12.15
C GLN A 369 6.42 30.63 11.35
N SER A 370 6.41 31.02 10.07
CA SER A 370 5.22 30.91 9.23
C SER A 370 4.81 29.46 9.05
N ARG A 371 5.78 28.54 8.95
CA ARG A 371 5.49 27.12 8.87
C ARG A 371 4.83 26.59 10.14
N LEU A 372 5.30 26.97 11.33
CA LEU A 372 4.67 26.56 12.60
C LEU A 372 3.26 27.12 12.77
N VAL A 373 3.01 28.37 12.33
CA VAL A 373 1.66 28.96 12.34
C VAL A 373 0.71 28.15 11.45
N ASP A 374 1.14 27.77 10.25
CA ASP A 374 0.32 26.97 9.33
C ASP A 374 0.09 25.55 9.81
N TYR A 375 1.00 24.98 10.60
CA TYR A 375 0.84 23.66 11.22
C TYR A 375 -0.35 23.65 12.19
N TYR A 376 -0.44 24.68 13.05
CA TYR A 376 -1.63 24.90 13.89
C TYR A 376 -2.87 25.23 13.05
N GLY A 377 -2.71 26.08 12.04
CA GLY A 377 -3.76 26.48 11.10
C GLY A 377 -4.41 25.29 10.42
N PHE A 378 -3.62 24.30 10.00
CA PHE A 378 -4.07 23.06 9.37
C PHE A 378 -5.10 22.33 10.25
N ARG A 379 -4.78 22.10 11.52
CA ARG A 379 -5.67 21.37 12.44
C ARG A 379 -6.96 22.15 12.72
N ARG A 380 -6.84 23.47 12.86
CA ARG A 380 -7.99 24.35 13.11
C ARG A 380 -8.95 24.43 11.92
N SER A 381 -8.42 24.56 10.71
CA SER A 381 -9.26 24.60 9.50
C SER A 381 -9.92 23.27 9.20
N ALA A 382 -9.29 22.13 9.54
CA ALA A 382 -9.92 20.81 9.40
C ALA A 382 -11.22 20.69 10.19
N MET A 383 -11.23 21.17 11.45
CA MET A 383 -12.43 21.19 12.28
C MET A 383 -13.52 22.14 11.73
N ALA A 384 -13.11 23.30 11.22
CA ALA A 384 -14.03 24.26 10.61
C ALA A 384 -14.68 23.71 9.32
N GLU A 385 -13.91 23.00 8.49
CA GLU A 385 -14.39 22.31 7.29
C GLU A 385 -15.36 21.18 7.67
N ALA A 386 -15.02 20.35 8.66
CA ALA A 386 -15.90 19.29 9.14
C ALA A 386 -17.26 19.82 9.63
N ALA A 387 -17.30 21.04 10.18
CA ALA A 387 -18.54 21.69 10.62
C ALA A 387 -19.49 22.05 9.46
N THR A 388 -19.00 22.19 8.21
CA THR A 388 -19.82 22.48 7.02
C THR A 388 -19.89 21.35 6.00
N ASP A 389 -19.02 20.34 6.10
CA ASP A 389 -19.00 19.17 5.22
C ASP A 389 -20.30 18.36 5.29
N ARG A 390 -20.65 17.64 4.23
CA ARG A 390 -21.81 16.76 4.22
C ARG A 390 -21.57 15.48 5.02
N ILE A 391 -20.34 14.96 5.00
CA ILE A 391 -19.94 13.80 5.80
C ILE A 391 -19.56 14.33 7.19
N LYS A 392 -20.39 14.09 8.19
CA LYS A 392 -20.10 14.49 9.58
C LYS A 392 -19.49 13.38 10.40
N ARG A 393 -20.03 12.17 10.24
CA ARG A 393 -19.60 10.99 11.00
C ARG A 393 -19.52 9.79 10.10
N VAL A 394 -18.62 8.87 10.45
CA VAL A 394 -18.59 7.51 9.92
C VAL A 394 -18.94 6.55 11.05
N VAL A 395 -19.89 5.65 10.79
CA VAL A 395 -20.36 4.64 11.73
C VAL A 395 -20.03 3.26 11.17
N ILE A 396 -19.22 2.50 11.90
CA ILE A 396 -18.87 1.11 11.59
C ILE A 396 -19.69 0.21 12.53
N VAL A 397 -20.51 -0.66 11.94
CA VAL A 397 -21.31 -1.64 12.67
C VAL A 397 -20.55 -2.97 12.68
N PRO A 398 -20.05 -3.44 13.85
CA PRO A 398 -19.21 -4.64 13.91
C PRO A 398 -19.90 -5.92 13.41
N GLY A 399 -21.23 -6.01 13.56
CA GLY A 399 -22.01 -7.18 13.15
C GLY A 399 -21.43 -8.49 13.68
N ASN A 400 -21.36 -9.49 12.82
CA ASN A 400 -20.81 -10.82 13.14
C ASN A 400 -19.29 -10.94 12.89
N ASP A 401 -18.65 -9.90 12.36
CA ASP A 401 -17.19 -9.82 12.23
C ASP A 401 -16.59 -8.66 13.06
N PRO A 402 -16.65 -8.76 14.40
CA PRO A 402 -16.07 -7.74 15.27
C PRO A 402 -14.54 -7.66 15.13
N GLN A 403 -13.87 -8.73 14.66
CA GLN A 403 -12.42 -8.75 14.50
C GLN A 403 -11.95 -7.81 13.39
N SER A 404 -12.62 -7.83 12.22
CA SER A 404 -12.30 -6.91 11.12
C SER A 404 -12.65 -5.46 11.47
N ALA A 405 -13.78 -5.24 12.16
CA ALA A 405 -14.13 -3.90 12.66
C ALA A 405 -13.09 -3.36 13.65
N ALA A 406 -12.65 -4.19 14.60
CA ALA A 406 -11.58 -3.84 15.53
C ALA A 406 -10.24 -3.59 14.81
N HIS A 407 -9.90 -4.37 13.78
CA HIS A 407 -8.71 -4.13 12.96
C HIS A 407 -8.74 -2.71 12.37
N VAL A 408 -9.83 -2.32 11.73
CA VAL A 408 -10.00 -0.96 11.17
C VAL A 408 -9.88 0.10 12.27
N VAL A 409 -10.52 -0.09 13.43
CA VAL A 409 -10.37 0.82 14.57
C VAL A 409 -8.91 0.94 15.00
N GLY A 410 -8.16 -0.16 15.03
CA GLY A 410 -6.72 -0.15 15.35
C GLY A 410 -5.89 0.66 14.34
N LEU A 411 -6.22 0.59 13.05
CA LEU A 411 -5.60 1.42 12.01
C LEU A 411 -5.88 2.92 12.23
N LEU A 412 -7.10 3.26 12.63
CA LEU A 412 -7.50 4.64 12.91
C LEU A 412 -6.77 5.19 14.15
N LEU A 413 -6.75 4.43 15.24
CA LEU A 413 -6.10 4.85 16.49
C LEU A 413 -4.60 5.10 16.31
N ARG A 414 -3.90 4.29 15.50
CA ARG A 414 -2.47 4.51 15.18
C ARG A 414 -2.21 5.81 14.42
N ASN A 415 -3.20 6.33 13.70
CA ASN A 415 -3.14 7.64 13.06
C ASN A 415 -3.49 8.81 13.98
N GLY A 416 -3.78 8.53 15.26
CA GLY A 416 -4.28 9.51 16.22
C GLY A 416 -5.74 9.91 15.99
N ILE A 417 -6.49 9.14 15.19
CA ILE A 417 -7.91 9.40 14.93
C ILE A 417 -8.72 8.92 16.14
N GLU A 418 -9.51 9.83 16.71
CA GLU A 418 -10.38 9.56 17.84
C GLU A 418 -11.62 8.78 17.36
N VAL A 419 -11.90 7.66 18.04
CA VAL A 419 -13.04 6.77 17.78
C VAL A 419 -13.82 6.59 19.08
N THR A 420 -15.15 6.64 19.02
CA THR A 420 -16.01 6.27 20.15
C THR A 420 -16.78 4.98 19.89
N ARG A 421 -17.19 4.29 20.95
CA ARG A 421 -18.05 3.10 20.91
C ARG A 421 -19.36 3.36 21.63
N LEU A 422 -20.47 3.13 20.94
CA LEU A 422 -21.81 3.37 21.48
C LEU A 422 -22.14 2.46 22.66
N ARG A 423 -22.65 3.03 23.75
CA ARG A 423 -23.25 2.27 24.87
C ARG A 423 -24.74 2.01 24.65
N GLU A 424 -25.41 2.94 23.99
CA GLU A 424 -26.83 2.91 23.69
C GLU A 424 -27.04 3.17 22.19
N PRO A 425 -28.19 2.78 21.61
CA PRO A 425 -28.47 3.03 20.21
C PRO A 425 -28.41 4.53 19.84
N LEU A 426 -27.84 4.85 18.67
CA LEU A 426 -27.72 6.20 18.13
C LEU A 426 -28.61 6.37 16.90
N ALA A 427 -29.58 7.28 16.95
CA ALA A 427 -30.40 7.62 15.79
C ALA A 427 -29.69 8.64 14.87
N SER A 428 -29.81 8.44 13.56
CA SER A 428 -29.45 9.39 12.51
C SER A 428 -30.65 9.58 11.58
N ARG A 429 -30.89 10.82 11.16
CA ARG A 429 -31.98 11.18 10.26
C ARG A 429 -31.57 11.03 8.79
N ALA A 430 -30.28 11.16 8.52
CA ALA A 430 -29.72 11.12 7.17
C ALA A 430 -28.42 10.29 7.16
N ALA A 431 -28.58 8.97 7.12
CA ALA A 431 -27.50 8.01 6.98
C ALA A 431 -27.43 7.45 5.55
N HIS A 432 -26.21 7.21 5.07
CA HIS A 432 -25.90 6.73 3.73
C HIS A 432 -25.05 5.46 3.83
N SER A 433 -25.45 4.41 3.10
CA SER A 433 -24.71 3.13 3.09
C SER A 433 -23.52 3.19 2.15
N TYR A 434 -22.39 2.60 2.56
CA TYR A 434 -21.21 2.46 1.71
C TYR A 434 -21.44 1.57 0.48
N LEU A 435 -22.42 0.67 0.50
CA LEU A 435 -22.76 -0.18 -0.65
C LEU A 435 -23.72 0.48 -1.65
N SER A 436 -24.17 1.71 -1.37
CA SER A 436 -25.10 2.45 -2.23
C SER A 436 -24.79 3.95 -2.22
N LEU A 437 -23.66 4.33 -2.83
CA LEU A 437 -23.10 5.68 -2.72
C LEU A 437 -23.94 6.77 -3.40
N ARG A 438 -24.71 6.39 -4.41
CA ARG A 438 -25.69 7.27 -5.07
C ARG A 438 -27.11 7.09 -4.51
N GLY A 439 -27.27 6.34 -3.43
CA GLY A 439 -28.55 6.14 -2.75
C GLY A 439 -29.02 7.41 -2.02
N ALA A 440 -30.33 7.51 -1.82
CA ALA A 440 -30.89 8.57 -0.98
C ALA A 440 -30.54 8.34 0.49
N ALA A 441 -30.40 9.44 1.24
CA ALA A 441 -30.25 9.38 2.70
C ALA A 441 -31.47 8.67 3.31
N SER A 442 -31.24 7.92 4.39
CA SER A 442 -32.32 7.24 5.13
C SER A 442 -32.16 7.43 6.64
N ALA A 443 -33.28 7.49 7.35
CA ALA A 443 -33.25 7.45 8.81
C ALA A 443 -32.82 6.06 9.28
N ARG A 444 -31.87 6.00 10.23
CA ARG A 444 -31.34 4.75 10.75
C ARG A 444 -30.98 4.87 12.22
N THR A 445 -31.19 3.79 12.98
CA THR A 445 -30.70 3.66 14.35
C THR A 445 -29.54 2.67 14.36
N PHE A 446 -28.38 3.13 14.80
CA PHE A 446 -27.19 2.30 14.97
C PHE A 446 -27.21 1.65 16.36
N PRO A 447 -26.95 0.34 16.48
CA PRO A 447 -27.01 -0.35 17.76
C PRO A 447 -25.86 0.02 18.69
N ALA A 448 -26.05 -0.23 19.98
CA ALA A 448 -24.96 -0.25 20.96
C ALA A 448 -23.83 -1.17 20.48
N GLY A 449 -22.59 -0.80 20.79
CA GLY A 449 -21.38 -1.48 20.35
C GLY A 449 -20.83 -1.00 19.00
N SER A 450 -21.59 -0.21 18.22
CA SER A 450 -21.08 0.40 16.98
C SER A 450 -19.96 1.40 17.26
N TYR A 451 -19.01 1.50 16.34
CA TYR A 451 -17.93 2.49 16.39
C TYR A 451 -18.32 3.74 15.62
N VAL A 452 -18.04 4.92 16.17
CA VAL A 452 -18.36 6.21 15.59
C VAL A 452 -17.08 7.04 15.49
N VAL A 453 -16.82 7.59 14.31
CA VAL A 453 -15.76 8.55 14.04
C VAL A 453 -16.42 9.88 13.73
N ASP A 454 -16.32 10.85 14.65
CA ASP A 454 -16.75 12.23 14.41
C ASP A 454 -15.64 12.96 13.66
N LEU A 455 -15.91 13.49 12.47
CA LEU A 455 -14.89 14.18 11.67
C LEU A 455 -14.51 15.56 12.22
N ASN A 456 -15.27 16.10 13.18
CA ASN A 456 -14.93 17.34 13.89
C ASN A 456 -13.86 17.13 14.97
N GLN A 457 -12.66 16.75 14.52
CA GLN A 457 -11.48 16.52 15.35
C GLN A 457 -10.21 17.02 14.64
N PRO A 458 -9.07 17.24 15.33
CA PRO A 458 -7.85 17.74 14.70
C PRO A 458 -7.31 16.82 13.57
N GLN A 459 -7.64 15.53 13.64
CA GLN A 459 -7.30 14.50 12.64
C GLN A 459 -8.39 14.33 11.57
N GLY A 460 -9.38 15.22 11.51
CA GLY A 460 -10.55 15.09 10.63
C GLY A 460 -10.22 14.87 9.16
N ARG A 461 -9.15 15.50 8.63
CA ARG A 461 -8.72 15.31 7.23
C ARG A 461 -8.21 13.91 6.93
N ILE A 462 -7.31 13.38 7.77
CA ILE A 462 -6.80 12.03 7.57
C ILE A 462 -7.90 10.99 7.85
N ALA A 463 -8.75 11.24 8.85
CA ALA A 463 -9.92 10.41 9.12
C ALA A 463 -10.85 10.34 7.91
N LYS A 464 -11.17 11.49 7.31
CA LYS A 464 -11.97 11.56 6.09
C LYS A 464 -11.27 10.86 4.92
N ALA A 465 -10.02 11.16 4.64
CA ALA A 465 -9.28 10.55 3.53
C ALA A 465 -9.21 9.01 3.64
N MET A 466 -9.10 8.44 4.86
CA MET A 466 -9.05 6.97 5.04
C MET A 466 -10.43 6.29 5.02
N LEU A 467 -11.49 7.03 5.35
CA LEU A 467 -12.82 6.48 5.59
C LEU A 467 -13.86 6.88 4.55
N GLU A 468 -13.67 7.96 3.81
CA GLU A 468 -14.69 8.44 2.87
C GLU A 468 -15.04 7.35 1.85
N PRO A 469 -16.30 7.29 1.42
CA PRO A 469 -16.73 6.26 0.50
C PRO A 469 -16.15 6.41 -0.90
N ASP A 470 -15.86 7.64 -1.32
CA ASP A 470 -15.33 7.96 -2.63
C ASP A 470 -14.39 9.16 -2.54
N ALA A 471 -13.15 8.97 -3.01
CA ALA A 471 -12.15 10.03 -3.06
C ALA A 471 -12.35 10.84 -4.34
N GLU A 472 -12.71 12.11 -4.21
CA GLU A 472 -12.98 12.97 -5.37
C GLU A 472 -11.69 13.50 -6.00
N MET A 473 -11.63 13.45 -7.34
CA MET A 473 -10.58 14.10 -8.14
C MET A 473 -11.05 15.45 -8.69
N SER A 474 -10.09 16.35 -8.96
CA SER A 474 -10.41 17.63 -9.60
C SER A 474 -11.05 17.43 -10.99
N ARG A 475 -12.13 18.17 -11.26
CA ARG A 475 -12.86 18.09 -12.53
C ARG A 475 -11.98 18.40 -13.75
N SER A 476 -11.03 19.32 -13.60
CA SER A 476 -10.09 19.68 -14.65
C SER A 476 -9.12 18.53 -14.97
N PHE A 477 -8.63 17.81 -13.96
CA PHE A 477 -7.81 16.63 -14.16
C PHE A 477 -8.60 15.55 -14.91
N VAL A 478 -9.78 15.18 -14.39
CA VAL A 478 -10.66 14.17 -15.01
C VAL A 478 -10.98 14.51 -16.47
N ALA A 479 -11.32 15.76 -16.78
CA ALA A 479 -11.63 16.19 -18.14
C ALA A 479 -10.43 16.04 -19.10
N ARG A 480 -9.21 16.31 -18.64
CA ARG A 480 -8.00 16.13 -19.46
C ARG A 480 -7.72 14.66 -19.73
N GLU A 481 -7.85 13.80 -18.72
CA GLU A 481 -7.62 12.36 -18.89
C GLU A 481 -8.67 11.74 -19.82
N GLN A 482 -9.94 12.15 -19.71
CA GLN A 482 -10.98 11.76 -20.66
C GLN A 482 -10.68 12.23 -22.09
N ALA A 483 -10.16 13.44 -22.25
CA ALA A 483 -9.77 13.95 -23.57
C ALA A 483 -8.61 13.13 -24.19
N LYS A 484 -7.60 12.74 -23.39
CA LYS A 484 -6.54 11.82 -23.81
C LYS A 484 -7.11 10.47 -24.21
N PHE A 485 -8.01 9.90 -23.40
CA PHE A 485 -8.69 8.65 -23.70
C PHE A 485 -9.39 8.70 -25.06
N HIS A 486 -10.21 9.72 -25.31
CA HIS A 486 -10.89 9.86 -26.61
C HIS A 486 -9.93 10.03 -27.79
N ARG A 487 -8.73 10.60 -27.60
CA ARG A 487 -7.70 10.69 -28.64
C ARG A 487 -6.99 9.35 -28.85
N ASN A 488 -6.52 8.70 -27.78
CA ASN A 488 -5.87 7.39 -27.82
C ASN A 488 -6.75 6.34 -28.50
N ARG A 489 -8.05 6.37 -28.25
CA ARG A 489 -9.04 5.48 -28.86
C ARG A 489 -9.22 5.65 -30.37
N ARG A 490 -8.72 6.75 -30.96
CA ARG A 490 -8.71 6.97 -32.42
C ARG A 490 -7.39 6.57 -33.08
N ARG A 491 -6.34 6.37 -32.28
CA ARG A 491 -5.00 6.02 -32.75
C ARG A 491 -4.89 4.52 -32.97
N GLY A 492 -4.03 4.12 -33.92
CA GLY A 492 -3.75 2.72 -34.20
C GLY A 492 -3.07 2.01 -33.03
N GLU A 493 -3.02 0.69 -33.08
CA GLU A 493 -2.34 -0.13 -32.08
C GLU A 493 -0.86 0.26 -31.90
N ASP A 494 -0.15 0.47 -33.01
CA ASP A 494 1.29 0.82 -33.05
C ASP A 494 1.57 2.34 -33.06
N ALA A 495 0.55 3.17 -32.85
CA ALA A 495 0.71 4.62 -32.84
C ALA A 495 1.07 5.14 -31.44
N ASP A 496 1.86 6.20 -31.37
CA ASP A 496 2.17 6.88 -30.11
C ASP A 496 0.89 7.27 -29.38
N LYS A 497 0.73 6.82 -28.13
CA LYS A 497 -0.40 7.15 -27.26
C LYS A 497 0.03 8.17 -26.22
N GLU A 498 -0.90 8.99 -25.78
CA GLU A 498 -0.66 9.88 -24.64
C GLU A 498 -0.80 9.10 -23.34
N ASP A 499 0.22 9.19 -22.48
CA ASP A 499 0.16 8.60 -21.14
C ASP A 499 -0.91 9.28 -20.29
N TYR A 500 -1.62 8.47 -19.52
CA TYR A 500 -2.57 8.96 -18.53
C TYR A 500 -1.81 9.51 -17.31
N GLY A 501 -2.39 10.54 -16.68
CA GLY A 501 -1.80 11.24 -15.54
C GLY A 501 -2.02 10.56 -14.19
N PHE A 502 -2.27 9.25 -14.16
CA PHE A 502 -2.46 8.49 -12.92
C PHE A 502 -1.14 7.79 -12.57
N TYR A 503 -0.62 8.05 -11.38
CA TYR A 503 0.61 7.41 -10.90
C TYR A 503 0.33 6.12 -10.14
N ASP A 504 -0.77 6.09 -9.39
CA ASP A 504 -1.18 4.96 -8.55
C ASP A 504 -2.71 4.88 -8.41
N ILE A 505 -3.20 4.21 -7.36
CA ILE A 505 -4.62 3.90 -7.19
C ILE A 505 -5.52 5.10 -6.98
N THR A 506 -6.71 5.01 -7.56
CA THR A 506 -7.72 6.08 -7.51
C THR A 506 -8.87 5.81 -6.56
N ALA A 507 -8.85 4.67 -5.87
CA ALA A 507 -9.85 4.30 -4.89
C ALA A 507 -9.25 3.51 -3.72
N TRP A 508 -9.68 3.88 -2.52
CA TRP A 508 -9.48 3.16 -1.27
C TRP A 508 -10.58 3.58 -0.30
N SER A 509 -10.95 2.71 0.62
CA SER A 509 -11.87 3.05 1.71
C SER A 509 -11.83 1.92 2.73
N LEU A 510 -11.34 2.15 3.95
CA LEU A 510 -11.18 1.07 4.94
C LEU A 510 -12.48 0.27 5.18
N PRO A 511 -13.66 0.88 5.29
CA PRO A 511 -14.90 0.11 5.41
C PRO A 511 -15.18 -0.81 4.21
N LEU A 512 -14.93 -0.35 2.98
CA LEU A 512 -15.13 -1.17 1.77
C LEU A 512 -14.08 -2.28 1.68
N SER A 513 -12.81 -1.96 1.92
CA SER A 513 -11.69 -2.90 1.81
C SER A 513 -11.80 -4.07 2.79
N PHE A 514 -12.45 -3.88 3.94
CA PHE A 514 -12.71 -4.94 4.94
C PHE A 514 -14.11 -5.54 4.83
N ASN A 515 -14.92 -5.15 3.83
CA ASN A 515 -16.30 -5.59 3.66
C ASN A 515 -17.16 -5.41 4.94
N LEU A 516 -17.03 -4.25 5.60
CA LEU A 516 -17.77 -3.94 6.83
C LEU A 516 -19.18 -3.43 6.51
N ASP A 517 -20.11 -3.52 7.47
CA ASP A 517 -21.36 -2.76 7.42
C ASP A 517 -21.10 -1.37 7.98
N ALA A 518 -21.08 -0.37 7.11
CA ALA A 518 -20.70 0.99 7.46
C ALA A 518 -21.57 2.03 6.78
N TYR A 519 -21.67 3.18 7.45
CA TYR A 519 -22.51 4.30 7.06
C TYR A 519 -21.77 5.60 7.32
N TRP A 520 -22.07 6.62 6.53
CA TRP A 520 -21.74 7.99 6.89
C TRP A 520 -23.02 8.80 7.11
N THR A 521 -22.96 9.82 7.96
CA THR A 521 -24.15 10.61 8.34
C THR A 521 -23.96 12.09 8.11
N GLU A 522 -25.06 12.78 7.77
CA GLU A 522 -25.11 14.25 7.69
C GLU A 522 -25.35 14.92 9.05
N ASP A 523 -25.76 14.13 10.06
CA ASP A 523 -25.91 14.56 11.44
C ASP A 523 -24.55 14.57 12.17
N ALA A 524 -24.30 15.58 13.02
CA ALA A 524 -23.05 15.73 13.78
C ALA A 524 -23.11 15.18 15.22
N GLY A 525 -21.96 15.15 15.90
CA GLY A 525 -21.82 14.87 17.33
C GLY A 525 -21.38 13.44 17.64
N ALA A 526 -20.32 13.32 18.43
CA ALA A 526 -19.84 12.06 18.98
C ALA A 526 -20.81 11.53 20.06
N GLY A 527 -21.11 10.23 19.99
CA GLY A 527 -21.82 9.50 21.03
C GLY A 527 -21.00 8.31 21.50
N GLY A 528 -21.22 7.87 22.73
CA GLY A 528 -20.52 6.73 23.31
C GLY A 528 -19.20 7.08 24.00
N GLU A 529 -18.38 6.07 24.23
CA GLU A 529 -17.13 6.19 24.98
C GLU A 529 -15.91 6.17 24.09
N ALA A 530 -14.87 6.93 24.44
CA ALA A 530 -13.60 6.88 23.73
C ALA A 530 -13.00 5.47 23.74
N VAL A 531 -12.55 5.02 22.58
CA VAL A 531 -11.85 3.74 22.42
C VAL A 531 -10.35 3.97 22.62
N ALA A 532 -9.77 3.34 23.64
CA ALA A 532 -8.34 3.46 23.94
C ALA A 532 -7.48 2.49 23.11
N ASP A 533 -7.99 1.30 22.83
CA ASP A 533 -7.32 0.27 22.03
C ASP A 533 -8.34 -0.57 21.25
N SER A 534 -7.86 -1.33 20.28
CA SER A 534 -8.66 -2.20 19.43
C SER A 534 -8.70 -3.66 19.87
N THR A 535 -8.33 -3.97 21.11
CA THR A 535 -8.31 -5.33 21.64
C THR A 535 -9.73 -5.76 21.97
N LEU A 536 -10.14 -6.91 21.43
CA LEU A 536 -11.43 -7.49 21.77
C LEU A 536 -11.31 -8.38 23.01
N PRO A 537 -12.32 -8.39 23.89
CA PRO A 537 -12.40 -9.40 24.96
C PRO A 537 -12.37 -10.80 24.35
N ALA A 538 -11.52 -11.67 24.91
CA ALA A 538 -11.49 -13.06 24.51
C ALA A 538 -12.84 -13.73 24.86
N PRO A 539 -13.42 -14.55 23.96
CA PRO A 539 -14.59 -15.33 24.30
C PRO A 539 -14.26 -16.34 25.41
N PRO A 540 -15.25 -16.78 26.22
CA PRO A 540 -15.01 -17.79 27.24
C PRO A 540 -14.55 -19.10 26.60
N PRO A 541 -13.70 -19.89 27.29
CA PRO A 541 -13.38 -21.26 26.87
C PRO A 541 -14.65 -22.08 26.67
N ALA A 542 -14.69 -22.89 25.62
CA ALA A 542 -15.81 -23.79 25.37
C ALA A 542 -15.94 -24.80 26.52
N THR A 543 -17.17 -25.10 26.93
CA THR A 543 -17.44 -26.20 27.86
C THR A 543 -17.14 -27.56 27.21
N ARG A 544 -17.16 -28.64 27.98
CA ARG A 544 -16.92 -29.97 27.41
C ARG A 544 -18.12 -30.41 26.56
N ALA A 545 -17.88 -30.74 25.29
CA ALA A 545 -18.88 -31.30 24.40
C ALA A 545 -18.98 -32.83 24.57
N THR A 546 -20.19 -33.37 24.54
CA THR A 546 -20.38 -34.82 24.41
C THR A 546 -20.32 -35.27 22.95
N SER A 547 -20.90 -34.49 22.02
CA SER A 547 -21.04 -34.89 20.61
C SER A 547 -20.10 -34.14 19.67
N ALA A 548 -20.07 -32.81 19.70
CA ALA A 548 -19.24 -32.01 18.80
C ALA A 548 -19.01 -30.59 19.30
N TYR A 549 -18.01 -29.94 18.73
CA TYR A 549 -17.81 -28.49 18.82
C TYR A 549 -18.17 -27.82 17.50
N LEU A 550 -18.85 -26.67 17.57
CA LEU A 550 -19.23 -25.87 16.40
C LEU A 550 -18.74 -24.43 16.54
N PHE A 551 -18.30 -23.85 15.43
CA PHE A 551 -17.96 -22.43 15.33
C PHE A 551 -18.21 -21.90 13.91
N LEU A 552 -18.48 -20.60 13.81
CA LEU A 552 -18.91 -19.98 12.55
C LEU A 552 -17.72 -19.53 11.71
N ASN A 553 -17.85 -19.60 10.38
CA ASN A 553 -16.89 -19.05 9.41
C ASN A 553 -17.15 -17.55 9.14
N ASP A 554 -17.48 -16.78 10.17
CA ASP A 554 -17.89 -15.37 10.04
C ASP A 554 -16.70 -14.40 10.17
N ARG A 555 -15.63 -14.81 10.86
CA ARG A 555 -14.47 -13.97 11.23
C ARG A 555 -13.12 -14.58 10.84
N PRO A 556 -12.04 -13.78 10.68
CA PRO A 556 -10.71 -14.28 10.33
C PRO A 556 -10.16 -15.38 11.26
N GLY A 557 -10.40 -15.26 12.57
CA GLY A 557 -9.99 -16.26 13.56
C GLY A 557 -10.50 -17.67 13.32
N ALA A 558 -11.65 -17.84 12.64
CA ALA A 558 -12.25 -19.15 12.39
C ALA A 558 -11.35 -20.02 11.48
N ALA A 559 -10.86 -19.46 10.37
CA ALA A 559 -9.95 -20.16 9.47
C ALA A 559 -8.63 -20.53 10.18
N ARG A 560 -8.09 -19.62 11.01
CA ARG A 560 -6.89 -19.88 11.83
C ARG A 560 -7.09 -21.04 12.80
N LEU A 561 -8.27 -21.13 13.41
CA LEU A 561 -8.61 -22.23 14.32
C LEU A 561 -8.67 -23.57 13.58
N VAL A 562 -9.24 -23.61 12.37
CA VAL A 562 -9.24 -24.82 11.52
C VAL A 562 -7.81 -25.23 11.17
N VAL A 563 -6.98 -24.30 10.67
CA VAL A 563 -5.59 -24.59 10.29
C VAL A 563 -4.78 -25.12 11.47
N ALA A 564 -4.90 -24.50 12.65
CA ALA A 564 -4.21 -24.94 13.86
C ALA A 564 -4.63 -26.37 14.27
N LEU A 565 -5.93 -26.64 14.33
CA LEU A 565 -6.44 -27.95 14.74
C LEU A 565 -6.10 -29.06 13.73
N GLU A 566 -6.30 -28.84 12.42
CA GLU A 566 -5.92 -29.80 11.39
C GLU A 566 -4.40 -30.05 11.37
N GLY A 567 -3.59 -29.01 11.60
CA GLY A 567 -2.14 -29.10 11.74
C GLY A 567 -1.68 -29.95 12.93
N GLU A 568 -2.46 -29.98 14.00
CA GLU A 568 -2.28 -30.88 15.16
C GLU A 568 -2.89 -32.28 14.95
N GLY A 569 -3.46 -32.55 13.77
CA GLY A 569 -3.99 -33.85 13.38
C GLY A 569 -5.47 -34.09 13.72
N PHE A 570 -6.15 -33.10 14.33
CA PHE A 570 -7.59 -33.16 14.58
C PHE A 570 -8.37 -33.15 13.26
N LYS A 571 -9.57 -33.74 13.29
CA LYS A 571 -10.47 -33.89 12.15
C LYS A 571 -11.64 -32.95 12.27
N LEU A 572 -11.73 -32.02 11.33
CA LEU A 572 -12.81 -31.06 11.22
C LEU A 572 -13.68 -31.37 10.00
N SER A 573 -14.80 -30.68 9.93
CA SER A 573 -15.78 -30.76 8.86
C SER A 573 -16.43 -29.40 8.67
N ALA A 574 -17.01 -29.16 7.50
CA ALA A 574 -17.79 -27.97 7.21
C ALA A 574 -19.22 -28.35 6.80
N ALA A 575 -20.20 -27.61 7.29
CA ALA A 575 -21.60 -27.79 6.95
C ALA A 575 -21.91 -27.25 5.52
N ARG A 576 -22.48 -28.09 4.66
CA ARG A 576 -22.92 -27.74 3.29
C ARG A 576 -24.39 -27.36 3.20
N ALA A 577 -25.13 -27.59 4.28
CA ALA A 577 -26.48 -27.07 4.52
C ALA A 577 -26.55 -26.52 5.96
N PRO A 578 -27.59 -25.73 6.32
CA PRO A 578 -27.83 -25.40 7.72
C PRO A 578 -27.98 -26.67 8.56
N VAL A 579 -27.28 -26.75 9.69
CA VAL A 579 -27.31 -27.92 10.59
C VAL A 579 -28.02 -27.55 11.90
N ARG A 580 -28.81 -28.48 12.46
CA ARG A 580 -29.47 -28.28 13.75
C ARG A 580 -28.90 -29.21 14.82
N ALA A 581 -28.63 -28.65 16.00
CA ALA A 581 -28.23 -29.41 17.19
C ALA A 581 -28.47 -28.61 18.47
N ASP A 582 -28.82 -29.29 19.57
CA ASP A 582 -29.15 -28.71 20.89
C ASP A 582 -30.13 -27.51 20.80
N GLY A 583 -31.16 -27.63 19.95
CA GLY A 583 -32.17 -26.58 19.76
C GLY A 583 -31.69 -25.33 19.01
N ARG A 584 -30.47 -25.35 18.45
CA ARG A 584 -29.88 -24.25 17.68
C ARG A 584 -29.66 -24.65 16.22
N THR A 585 -29.91 -23.71 15.32
CA THR A 585 -29.56 -23.83 13.90
C THR A 585 -28.25 -23.09 13.65
N TYR A 586 -27.32 -23.77 12.99
CA TYR A 586 -26.05 -23.21 12.55
C TYR A 586 -26.08 -23.06 11.03
N PRO A 587 -25.57 -21.93 10.49
CA PRO A 587 -25.62 -21.66 9.07
C PRO A 587 -24.71 -22.61 8.27
N ARG A 588 -24.96 -22.65 6.96
CA ARG A 588 -24.03 -23.25 5.99
C ARG A 588 -22.62 -22.65 6.18
N GLY A 589 -21.60 -23.49 6.12
CA GLY A 589 -20.21 -23.11 6.34
C GLY A 589 -19.75 -23.16 7.79
N ALA A 590 -20.62 -23.48 8.76
CA ALA A 590 -20.20 -23.74 10.12
C ALA A 590 -19.17 -24.89 10.16
N PHE A 591 -18.09 -24.68 10.90
CA PHE A 591 -17.07 -25.69 11.14
C PHE A 591 -17.47 -26.58 12.33
N ILE A 592 -17.21 -27.88 12.20
CA ILE A 592 -17.66 -28.91 13.14
C ILE A 592 -16.47 -29.83 13.47
N ALA A 593 -16.14 -29.95 14.75
CA ALA A 593 -15.18 -30.92 15.27
C ALA A 593 -15.91 -31.96 16.12
N ARG A 594 -16.13 -33.16 15.56
CA ARG A 594 -16.87 -34.24 16.24
C ARG A 594 -15.99 -34.92 17.27
N THR A 595 -16.47 -35.08 18.50
CA THR A 595 -15.71 -35.71 19.58
C THR A 595 -15.38 -37.16 19.27
N GLN A 596 -16.32 -37.91 18.67
CA GLN A 596 -16.13 -39.32 18.29
C GLN A 596 -15.00 -39.54 17.27
N ARG A 597 -14.69 -38.55 16.43
CA ARG A 597 -13.66 -38.65 15.37
C ARG A 597 -12.30 -38.08 15.80
N ASN A 598 -12.17 -37.69 17.06
CA ASN A 598 -11.01 -36.98 17.58
C ASN A 598 -10.59 -37.52 18.95
N PRO A 599 -9.31 -37.40 19.34
CA PRO A 599 -8.88 -37.78 20.68
C PRO A 599 -9.44 -36.83 21.74
N ALA A 600 -9.48 -37.29 23.00
CA ALA A 600 -10.00 -36.51 24.14
C ALA A 600 -9.26 -35.18 24.37
N THR A 601 -8.00 -35.06 23.91
CA THR A 601 -7.20 -33.83 23.94
C THR A 601 -7.85 -32.68 23.15
N LEU A 602 -8.80 -32.98 22.24
CA LEU A 602 -9.57 -31.96 21.52
C LEU A 602 -10.25 -30.96 22.47
N HIS A 603 -10.76 -31.43 23.61
CA HIS A 603 -11.48 -30.57 24.57
C HIS A 603 -10.57 -29.46 25.11
N GLU A 604 -9.38 -29.84 25.59
CA GLU A 604 -8.37 -28.92 26.11
C GLU A 604 -7.90 -27.98 25.01
N ARG A 605 -7.71 -28.53 23.79
CA ARG A 605 -7.16 -27.75 22.70
C ARG A 605 -8.11 -26.69 22.17
N ILE A 606 -9.40 -27.02 22.04
CA ILE A 606 -10.45 -26.06 21.69
C ILE A 606 -10.65 -25.03 22.79
N ALA A 607 -10.70 -25.46 24.06
CA ALA A 607 -10.87 -24.56 25.20
C ALA A 607 -9.75 -23.50 25.26
N ALA A 608 -8.54 -23.84 24.83
CA ALA A 608 -7.43 -22.92 24.82
C ALA A 608 -7.25 -22.14 23.50
N LEU A 609 -7.50 -22.72 22.31
CA LEU A 609 -7.36 -21.97 21.04
C LEU A 609 -8.53 -21.02 20.75
N GLY A 610 -9.77 -21.40 21.09
CA GLY A 610 -10.95 -20.57 20.82
C GLY A 610 -10.81 -19.14 21.37
N PRO A 611 -10.54 -18.97 22.68
CA PRO A 611 -10.27 -17.66 23.28
C PRO A 611 -9.08 -16.93 22.65
N THR A 612 -7.94 -17.60 22.48
CA THR A 612 -6.71 -16.99 21.91
C THR A 612 -6.91 -16.47 20.49
N LEU A 613 -7.74 -17.12 19.70
CA LEU A 613 -8.05 -16.73 18.32
C LEU A 613 -9.32 -15.87 18.21
N GLY A 614 -9.95 -15.54 19.33
CA GLY A 614 -11.17 -14.72 19.37
C GLY A 614 -12.39 -15.40 18.73
N VAL A 615 -12.43 -16.74 18.75
CA VAL A 615 -13.50 -17.56 18.16
C VAL A 615 -14.38 -18.15 19.27
N PRO A 616 -15.65 -17.73 19.38
CA PRO A 616 -16.62 -18.41 20.22
C PRO A 616 -16.87 -19.83 19.69
N VAL A 617 -16.55 -20.84 20.49
CA VAL A 617 -16.78 -22.24 20.14
C VAL A 617 -17.89 -22.81 21.02
N ILE A 618 -18.90 -23.41 20.39
CA ILE A 618 -20.09 -23.92 21.04
C ILE A 618 -19.95 -25.44 21.21
N ALA A 619 -20.06 -25.91 22.45
CA ALA A 619 -20.11 -27.32 22.77
C ALA A 619 -21.54 -27.86 22.58
N VAL A 620 -21.68 -28.92 21.79
CA VAL A 620 -22.95 -29.59 21.50
C VAL A 620 -22.96 -30.98 22.11
N GLN A 621 -24.08 -31.32 22.75
CA GLN A 621 -24.24 -32.51 23.57
C GLN A 621 -24.91 -33.66 22.82
N THR A 622 -25.75 -33.38 21.83
CA THR A 622 -26.35 -34.43 20.98
C THR A 622 -26.16 -34.19 19.49
N ALA A 623 -26.06 -35.28 18.73
CA ALA A 623 -26.09 -35.25 17.27
C ALA A 623 -27.51 -35.27 16.68
N PHE A 624 -28.51 -35.51 17.53
CA PHE A 624 -29.91 -35.61 17.12
C PHE A 624 -30.48 -34.23 16.77
N PRO A 625 -30.93 -34.00 15.54
CA PRO A 625 -31.63 -32.77 15.19
C PRO A 625 -33.05 -32.84 15.72
N ASP A 626 -33.39 -31.95 16.66
CA ASP A 626 -34.68 -31.94 17.35
C ASP A 626 -35.87 -31.59 16.45
N SER A 627 -35.67 -30.87 15.34
CA SER A 627 -36.76 -30.49 14.42
C SER A 627 -36.31 -30.21 12.97
N ALA A 628 -35.23 -30.84 12.48
CA ALA A 628 -34.71 -30.64 11.13
C ALA A 628 -34.14 -31.93 10.53
N ASP A 629 -34.12 -32.03 9.20
CA ASP A 629 -33.59 -33.21 8.49
C ASP A 629 -32.06 -33.29 8.53
N VAL A 630 -31.38 -32.17 8.80
CA VAL A 630 -29.92 -32.05 8.76
C VAL A 630 -29.36 -31.76 10.15
N GLY A 631 -28.72 -32.77 10.75
CA GLY A 631 -27.94 -32.65 11.99
C GLY A 631 -26.44 -32.74 11.76
N ILE A 632 -25.64 -32.64 12.83
CA ILE A 632 -24.17 -32.71 12.76
C ILE A 632 -23.62 -34.06 12.26
N GLY A 633 -24.44 -35.11 12.28
CA GLY A 633 -24.13 -36.44 11.73
C GLY A 633 -24.48 -36.63 10.25
N SER A 634 -25.13 -35.65 9.61
CA SER A 634 -25.63 -35.76 8.22
C SER A 634 -24.50 -35.79 7.18
N ASP A 635 -24.78 -36.38 6.01
CA ASP A 635 -23.92 -36.37 4.82
C ASP A 635 -23.69 -34.95 4.27
N GLU A 636 -24.55 -34.00 4.64
CA GLU A 636 -24.37 -32.56 4.38
C GLU A 636 -23.22 -31.95 5.19
N VAL A 637 -22.58 -32.70 6.09
CA VAL A 637 -21.40 -32.27 6.84
C VAL A 637 -20.16 -33.01 6.34
N GLY A 638 -19.51 -32.40 5.35
CA GLY A 638 -18.32 -32.95 4.70
C GLY A 638 -17.05 -32.74 5.53
N GLY A 639 -16.18 -33.76 5.58
CA GLY A 639 -14.86 -33.66 6.19
C GLY A 639 -13.99 -32.59 5.52
N LEU A 640 -13.05 -32.04 6.28
CA LEU A 640 -11.95 -31.24 5.76
C LEU A 640 -10.69 -32.09 5.67
N HIS A 641 -9.77 -31.68 4.80
CA HIS A 641 -8.43 -32.23 4.73
C HIS A 641 -7.42 -31.14 5.08
N ALA A 642 -6.50 -31.46 5.99
CA ALA A 642 -5.37 -30.59 6.31
C ALA A 642 -4.70 -30.05 5.02
N PRO A 643 -4.59 -28.73 4.85
CA PRO A 643 -4.01 -28.15 3.65
C PRO A 643 -2.50 -28.39 3.63
N LYS A 644 -2.00 -28.90 2.51
CA LYS A 644 -0.59 -29.05 2.20
C LYS A 644 -0.29 -28.19 0.98
N ILE A 645 0.23 -27.00 1.26
CA ILE A 645 0.22 -25.86 0.34
C ILE A 645 1.57 -25.71 -0.35
N LEU A 646 1.55 -25.69 -1.68
CA LEU A 646 2.60 -25.13 -2.52
C LEU A 646 2.24 -23.69 -2.91
N VAL A 647 3.24 -22.81 -2.98
CA VAL A 647 3.09 -21.45 -3.50
C VAL A 647 4.10 -21.24 -4.63
N ALA A 648 3.64 -20.83 -5.80
CA ALA A 648 4.54 -20.47 -6.90
C ALA A 648 5.34 -19.20 -6.57
N ALA A 649 6.64 -19.22 -6.82
CA ALA A 649 7.58 -18.13 -6.58
C ALA A 649 8.58 -18.01 -7.75
N GLY A 650 9.29 -16.89 -7.86
CA GLY A 650 10.29 -16.70 -8.91
C GLY A 650 9.75 -16.15 -10.23
N ASP A 651 10.55 -16.28 -11.29
CA ASP A 651 10.33 -15.62 -12.57
C ASP A 651 8.91 -15.82 -13.11
N GLY A 652 8.31 -14.72 -13.61
CA GLY A 652 6.94 -14.70 -14.11
C GLY A 652 5.87 -14.49 -13.05
N VAL A 653 6.15 -14.69 -11.76
CA VAL A 653 5.28 -14.35 -10.63
C VAL A 653 5.62 -12.95 -10.12
N SER A 654 4.62 -12.12 -9.82
CA SER A 654 4.79 -10.82 -9.19
C SER A 654 5.33 -10.97 -7.77
N GLU A 655 6.41 -10.25 -7.47
CA GLU A 655 7.07 -10.19 -6.17
C GLU A 655 6.12 -9.73 -5.07
N THR A 656 5.30 -8.71 -5.36
CA THR A 656 4.38 -8.12 -4.39
C THR A 656 3.16 -9.02 -4.16
N SER A 657 2.58 -9.62 -5.21
CA SER A 657 1.49 -10.60 -5.06
C SER A 657 1.95 -11.83 -4.26
N TYR A 658 3.14 -12.35 -4.57
CA TYR A 658 3.78 -13.40 -3.75
C TYR A 658 3.98 -12.93 -2.31
N GLY A 659 4.47 -11.70 -2.11
CA GLY A 659 4.71 -11.10 -0.80
C GLY A 659 3.46 -10.99 0.07
N TRP A 660 2.37 -10.49 -0.50
CA TRP A 660 1.09 -10.36 0.20
C TRP A 660 0.53 -11.72 0.61
N LEU A 661 0.61 -12.72 -0.29
CA LEU A 661 0.21 -14.09 0.01
C LEU A 661 1.11 -14.73 1.07
N TRP A 662 2.44 -14.56 0.97
CA TRP A 662 3.38 -15.06 1.94
C TRP A 662 3.10 -14.49 3.34
N TYR A 663 2.94 -13.16 3.45
CA TYR A 663 2.60 -12.52 4.71
C TYR A 663 1.25 -13.03 5.25
N PHE A 664 0.23 -13.15 4.40
CA PHE A 664 -1.06 -13.68 4.80
C PHE A 664 -0.95 -15.11 5.34
N LEU A 665 -0.29 -16.03 4.63
CA LEU A 665 -0.13 -17.42 5.08
C LEU A 665 0.70 -17.51 6.37
N ALA A 666 1.83 -16.79 6.45
CA ALA A 666 2.77 -16.91 7.55
C ALA A 666 2.36 -16.14 8.82
N LYS A 667 1.71 -14.98 8.68
CA LYS A 667 1.43 -14.06 9.81
C LYS A 667 -0.04 -13.96 10.17
N GLU A 668 -0.94 -14.08 9.19
CA GLU A 668 -2.38 -13.91 9.44
C GLU A 668 -3.07 -15.26 9.61
N LEU A 669 -2.94 -16.16 8.64
CA LEU A 669 -3.54 -17.49 8.67
C LEU A 669 -2.75 -18.46 9.55
N ASN A 670 -1.43 -18.27 9.66
CA ASN A 670 -0.48 -19.16 10.33
C ASN A 670 -0.50 -20.59 9.74
N ALA A 671 -0.51 -20.68 8.40
CA ALA A 671 -0.50 -21.93 7.65
C ALA A 671 0.91 -22.25 7.12
N PRO A 672 1.40 -23.49 7.30
CA PRO A 672 2.64 -23.91 6.67
C PRO A 672 2.47 -24.05 5.16
N PHE A 673 3.49 -23.66 4.41
CA PHE A 673 3.52 -23.77 2.95
C PHE A 673 4.95 -23.96 2.45
N THR A 674 5.10 -24.44 1.22
CA THR A 674 6.39 -24.58 0.55
C THR A 674 6.41 -23.68 -0.70
N PRO A 675 7.24 -22.62 -0.76
CA PRO A 675 7.43 -21.86 -1.98
C PRO A 675 8.25 -22.66 -3.00
N VAL A 676 7.81 -22.70 -4.25
CA VAL A 676 8.47 -23.45 -5.33
C VAL A 676 8.51 -22.64 -6.63
N PRO A 677 9.62 -22.65 -7.39
CA PRO A 677 9.63 -22.06 -8.70
C PRO A 677 8.83 -22.91 -9.69
N LEU A 678 8.13 -22.28 -10.64
CA LEU A 678 7.26 -22.99 -11.60
C LEU A 678 8.02 -24.07 -12.37
N ARG A 679 9.28 -23.83 -12.74
CA ARG A 679 10.18 -24.81 -13.39
C ARG A 679 10.44 -26.08 -12.58
N ALA A 680 10.26 -26.04 -11.25
CA ALA A 680 10.44 -27.23 -10.41
C ALA A 680 9.27 -28.20 -10.53
N ILE A 681 8.06 -27.73 -10.86
CA ILE A 681 6.84 -28.56 -10.88
C ILE A 681 7.02 -29.80 -11.74
N GLY A 682 7.60 -29.67 -12.94
CA GLY A 682 7.84 -30.80 -13.85
C GLY A 682 8.74 -31.91 -13.26
N ARG A 683 9.57 -31.58 -12.28
CA ARG A 683 10.57 -32.47 -11.66
C ARG A 683 10.15 -33.02 -10.29
N MET A 684 9.06 -32.52 -9.71
CA MET A 684 8.60 -32.94 -8.38
C MET A 684 7.91 -34.30 -8.44
N SER A 685 8.60 -35.36 -8.02
CA SER A 685 8.04 -36.71 -7.89
C SER A 685 7.02 -36.82 -6.75
N ASP A 686 7.15 -35.98 -5.73
CA ASP A 686 6.33 -35.92 -4.53
C ASP A 686 5.20 -34.90 -4.61
N LEU A 687 4.96 -34.27 -5.78
CA LEU A 687 3.83 -33.37 -6.01
C LEU A 687 2.47 -33.94 -5.53
N PRO A 688 2.16 -35.25 -5.67
CA PRO A 688 0.92 -35.83 -5.13
C PRO A 688 0.79 -35.78 -3.59
N SER A 689 1.87 -35.50 -2.86
CA SER A 689 1.80 -35.32 -1.40
C SER A 689 1.18 -33.99 -0.97
N PHE A 690 1.05 -33.03 -1.90
CA PHE A 690 0.40 -31.74 -1.75
C PHE A 690 -1.01 -31.76 -2.34
N ASN A 691 -1.93 -30.99 -1.75
CA ASN A 691 -3.33 -30.90 -2.21
C ASN A 691 -3.75 -29.49 -2.66
N VAL A 692 -2.92 -28.46 -2.41
CA VAL A 692 -3.14 -27.08 -2.84
C VAL A 692 -1.88 -26.52 -3.50
N LEU A 693 -2.04 -25.90 -4.67
CA LEU A 693 -1.03 -25.06 -5.32
C LEU A 693 -1.64 -23.68 -5.53
N ILE A 694 -1.04 -22.65 -4.96
CA ILE A 694 -1.42 -21.26 -5.15
C ILE A 694 -0.41 -20.60 -6.09
N VAL A 695 -0.90 -20.03 -7.19
CA VAL A 695 -0.09 -19.27 -8.14
C VAL A 695 -0.51 -17.80 -8.02
N PRO A 696 0.34 -16.95 -7.42
CA PRO A 696 0.07 -15.52 -7.32
C PRO A 696 0.01 -14.86 -8.70
N ASP A 697 -0.37 -13.59 -8.73
CA ASP A 697 -0.47 -12.84 -9.99
C ASP A 697 0.91 -12.66 -10.66
N GLY A 698 0.93 -12.31 -11.94
CA GLY A 698 2.12 -12.05 -12.73
C GLY A 698 1.87 -12.24 -14.23
N SER A 699 2.92 -12.47 -15.01
CA SER A 699 2.78 -12.61 -16.46
C SER A 699 2.51 -14.06 -16.84
N GLY A 700 1.28 -14.39 -17.26
CA GLY A 700 0.91 -15.74 -17.69
C GLY A 700 1.83 -16.32 -18.77
N SER A 701 2.31 -15.48 -19.70
CA SER A 701 3.28 -15.89 -20.74
C SER A 701 4.66 -16.24 -20.18
N ARG A 702 5.17 -15.51 -19.17
CA ARG A 702 6.44 -15.80 -18.50
C ARG A 702 6.30 -17.04 -17.63
N MET A 703 5.21 -17.15 -16.87
CA MET A 703 4.89 -18.31 -16.06
C MET A 703 4.84 -19.60 -16.90
N ARG A 704 4.23 -19.55 -18.09
CA ARG A 704 4.20 -20.68 -19.02
C ARG A 704 5.61 -21.11 -19.45
N ARG A 705 6.49 -20.14 -19.75
CA ARG A 705 7.88 -20.43 -20.11
C ARG A 705 8.64 -21.08 -18.96
N GLU A 706 8.48 -20.57 -17.74
CA GLU A 706 9.09 -21.17 -16.56
C GLU A 706 8.55 -22.57 -16.26
N LEU A 707 7.23 -22.78 -16.40
CA LEU A 707 6.61 -24.07 -16.14
C LEU A 707 7.14 -25.16 -17.09
N GLY A 708 7.34 -24.82 -18.37
CA GLY A 708 7.79 -25.75 -19.41
C GLY A 708 6.79 -26.88 -19.69
N ASP A 709 7.03 -27.67 -20.73
CA ASP A 709 6.05 -28.68 -21.18
C ASP A 709 5.86 -29.83 -20.17
N ASP A 710 6.94 -30.27 -19.51
CA ASP A 710 6.86 -31.27 -18.44
C ASP A 710 6.03 -30.76 -17.25
N GLY A 711 6.21 -29.50 -16.88
CA GLY A 711 5.44 -28.85 -15.82
C GLY A 711 3.96 -28.74 -16.19
N VAL A 712 3.66 -28.41 -17.45
CA VAL A 712 2.27 -28.38 -17.97
C VAL A 712 1.61 -29.75 -17.80
N GLN A 713 2.24 -30.82 -18.29
CA GLN A 713 1.63 -32.17 -18.22
C GLN A 713 1.45 -32.64 -16.78
N ARG A 714 2.46 -32.44 -15.94
CA ARG A 714 2.42 -32.85 -14.54
C ARG A 714 1.41 -32.06 -13.72
N LEU A 715 1.29 -30.76 -13.96
CA LEU A 715 0.26 -29.93 -13.32
C LEU A 715 -1.15 -30.36 -13.72
N LYS A 716 -1.40 -30.59 -15.03
CA LYS A 716 -2.69 -31.10 -15.52
C LYS A 716 -3.05 -32.42 -14.85
N ALA A 717 -2.11 -33.37 -14.81
CA ALA A 717 -2.32 -34.67 -14.18
C ALA A 717 -2.61 -34.55 -12.68
N TRP A 718 -1.85 -33.73 -11.96
CA TRP A 718 -2.03 -33.51 -10.53
C TRP A 718 -3.39 -32.90 -10.20
N VAL A 719 -3.81 -31.86 -10.92
CA VAL A 719 -5.16 -31.28 -10.74
C VAL A 719 -6.22 -32.34 -11.03
N ARG A 720 -6.13 -33.06 -12.15
CA ARG A 720 -7.11 -34.11 -12.49
C ARG A 720 -7.20 -35.24 -11.45
N SER A 721 -6.11 -35.48 -10.71
CA SER A 721 -6.04 -36.51 -9.66
C SER A 721 -6.58 -36.08 -8.30
N GLY A 722 -6.96 -34.81 -8.11
CA GLY A 722 -7.49 -34.31 -6.82
C GLY A 722 -6.87 -33.00 -6.34
N GLY A 723 -5.81 -32.52 -7.01
CA GLY A 723 -5.16 -31.25 -6.66
C GLY A 723 -6.07 -30.03 -6.85
N VAL A 724 -5.89 -29.02 -6.00
CA VAL A 724 -6.57 -27.72 -6.10
C VAL A 724 -5.57 -26.68 -6.58
N LEU A 725 -5.78 -26.17 -7.80
CA LEU A 725 -5.05 -25.01 -8.32
C LEU A 725 -5.82 -23.74 -7.95
N ILE A 726 -5.17 -22.81 -7.25
CA ILE A 726 -5.69 -21.48 -6.93
C ILE A 726 -4.85 -20.46 -7.70
N GLY A 727 -5.45 -19.61 -8.53
CA GLY A 727 -4.74 -18.64 -9.36
C GLY A 727 -5.27 -17.22 -9.22
N PHE A 728 -4.39 -16.23 -9.18
CA PHE A 728 -4.73 -14.79 -9.19
C PHE A 728 -4.34 -14.15 -10.53
N GLY A 729 -5.18 -13.28 -11.09
CA GLY A 729 -4.87 -12.48 -12.26
C GLY A 729 -4.28 -13.29 -13.43
N GLY A 730 -3.04 -13.01 -13.81
CA GLY A 730 -2.32 -13.68 -14.89
C GLY A 730 -2.12 -15.19 -14.72
N ALA A 731 -2.25 -15.73 -13.50
CA ALA A 731 -2.31 -17.18 -13.30
C ALA A 731 -3.60 -17.80 -13.87
N GLY A 732 -4.69 -17.03 -13.92
CA GLY A 732 -5.91 -17.40 -14.64
C GLY A 732 -5.68 -17.48 -16.15
N GLU A 733 -4.91 -16.54 -16.72
CA GLU A 733 -4.52 -16.61 -18.14
C GLU A 733 -3.69 -17.86 -18.43
N LEU A 734 -2.73 -18.19 -17.56
CA LEU A 734 -1.95 -19.42 -17.65
C LEU A 734 -2.86 -20.66 -17.66
N ALA A 735 -3.82 -20.73 -16.73
CA ALA A 735 -4.75 -21.85 -16.59
C ALA A 735 -5.66 -22.03 -17.82
N SER A 736 -5.97 -20.94 -18.52
CA SER A 736 -6.80 -20.92 -19.73
C SER A 736 -6.02 -21.10 -21.04
N THR A 737 -4.69 -21.22 -21.00
CA THR A 737 -3.91 -21.49 -22.22
C THR A 737 -4.30 -22.81 -22.87
N LYS A 738 -4.14 -22.92 -24.20
CA LYS A 738 -4.38 -24.16 -24.96
C LYS A 738 -3.49 -25.34 -24.55
N ASP A 739 -2.39 -25.07 -23.84
CA ASP A 739 -1.51 -26.11 -23.34
C ASP A 739 -2.04 -26.67 -22.01
N LEU A 740 -2.45 -25.81 -21.07
CA LEU A 740 -3.02 -26.23 -19.78
C LEU A 740 -4.46 -26.73 -19.91
N GLU A 741 -5.34 -25.96 -20.55
CA GLU A 741 -6.78 -26.23 -20.70
C GLU A 741 -7.45 -26.63 -19.37
N LEU A 742 -7.05 -25.97 -18.28
CA LEU A 742 -7.61 -26.22 -16.94
C LEU A 742 -8.78 -25.29 -16.62
N SER A 743 -9.00 -24.26 -17.44
CA SER A 743 -10.06 -23.27 -17.28
C SER A 743 -10.67 -22.87 -18.63
N SER A 744 -11.97 -22.58 -18.64
CA SER A 744 -12.71 -22.04 -19.79
C SER A 744 -12.81 -20.51 -19.78
N VAL A 745 -12.29 -19.86 -18.74
CA VAL A 745 -12.30 -18.40 -18.60
C VAL A 745 -11.56 -17.74 -19.77
N ALA A 746 -12.14 -16.66 -20.29
CA ALA A 746 -11.57 -15.87 -21.37
C ALA A 746 -11.74 -14.38 -21.08
N SER A 747 -10.78 -13.57 -21.52
CA SER A 747 -10.85 -12.12 -21.37
C SER A 747 -12.02 -11.51 -22.16
N VAL A 748 -12.60 -10.45 -21.63
CA VAL A 748 -13.53 -9.57 -22.34
C VAL A 748 -12.72 -8.80 -23.37
N ALA A 749 -12.71 -9.31 -24.59
CA ALA A 749 -12.25 -8.65 -25.79
C ALA A 749 -13.19 -9.06 -26.92
N PRO A 750 -13.30 -8.26 -28.00
CA PRO A 750 -13.99 -8.73 -29.19
C PRO A 750 -13.25 -9.94 -29.76
N ASP A 751 -14.02 -10.89 -30.28
CA ASP A 751 -13.46 -11.97 -31.09
C ASP A 751 -12.66 -11.34 -32.24
N SER A 752 -11.57 -11.97 -32.67
CA SER A 752 -10.46 -11.45 -33.49
C SER A 752 -10.80 -10.83 -34.86
N GLY A 753 -12.07 -10.57 -35.18
CA GLY A 753 -12.51 -9.72 -36.27
C GLY A 753 -12.65 -8.27 -35.80
N ALA A 754 -11.58 -7.48 -35.90
CA ALA A 754 -11.69 -6.04 -35.75
C ALA A 754 -12.60 -5.50 -36.87
N ASN A 755 -13.86 -5.18 -36.53
CA ASN A 755 -14.72 -4.46 -37.46
C ASN A 755 -14.30 -2.99 -37.48
N ALA A 756 -14.13 -2.44 -38.68
CA ALA A 756 -13.89 -1.02 -38.87
C ALA A 756 -14.99 -0.18 -38.22
N ASP A 757 -14.64 0.96 -37.64
CA ASP A 757 -15.60 1.93 -37.15
C ASP A 757 -16.43 2.48 -38.32
N THR A 758 -17.73 2.18 -38.33
CA THR A 758 -18.68 2.56 -39.39
C THR A 758 -19.35 3.91 -39.14
N THR A 759 -18.95 4.65 -38.10
CA THR A 759 -19.56 5.95 -37.75
C THR A 759 -19.09 7.13 -38.61
N ILE A 760 -18.17 6.91 -39.56
CA ILE A 760 -17.71 7.95 -40.49
C ILE A 760 -18.61 7.96 -41.72
N THR A 761 -19.47 8.97 -41.83
CA THR A 761 -20.24 9.30 -43.04
C THR A 761 -19.66 10.55 -43.71
N GLY A 762 -19.00 10.44 -44.86
CA GLY A 762 -18.54 11.57 -45.69
C GLY A 762 -17.15 11.40 -46.34
N ASP A 763 -16.78 12.34 -47.23
CA ASP A 763 -15.54 12.36 -48.03
C ASP A 763 -14.29 12.93 -47.30
N ALA A 764 -14.38 13.21 -46.00
CA ALA A 764 -13.22 13.65 -45.22
C ALA A 764 -12.27 12.46 -44.93
N PRO A 765 -10.94 12.64 -44.98
CA PRO A 765 -10.02 11.57 -44.62
C PRO A 765 -10.30 11.10 -43.18
N PRO A 766 -10.40 9.77 -42.93
CA PRO A 766 -10.74 9.26 -41.62
C PRO A 766 -9.65 9.64 -40.61
N MET A 767 -10.03 10.41 -39.59
CA MET A 767 -9.15 10.74 -38.44
C MET A 767 -8.97 9.57 -37.46
N ILE A 768 -9.64 8.43 -37.71
CA ILE A 768 -9.59 7.21 -36.91
C ILE A 768 -8.76 6.17 -37.66
N SER A 769 -7.76 5.59 -36.99
CA SER A 769 -6.94 4.52 -37.56
C SER A 769 -7.79 3.26 -37.81
N LYS A 770 -7.51 2.56 -38.91
CA LYS A 770 -8.08 1.23 -39.18
C LYS A 770 -7.67 0.18 -38.17
N THR A 771 -6.54 0.39 -37.49
CA THR A 771 -6.03 -0.48 -36.41
C THR A 771 -6.34 0.07 -35.02
N ALA A 772 -7.27 1.04 -34.92
CA ALA A 772 -7.68 1.55 -33.63
C ALA A 772 -8.31 0.44 -32.77
N PRO A 773 -8.06 0.41 -31.45
CA PRO A 773 -8.60 -0.63 -30.61
C PRO A 773 -10.14 -0.61 -30.64
N PRO A 774 -10.79 -1.79 -30.66
CA PRO A 774 -12.25 -1.89 -30.77
C PRO A 774 -12.94 -1.39 -29.51
N ARG A 775 -14.21 -0.97 -29.62
CA ARG A 775 -15.00 -0.38 -28.51
C ARG A 775 -15.17 -1.33 -27.32
N ASP A 776 -15.09 -2.63 -27.57
CA ASP A 776 -15.25 -3.67 -26.55
C ASP A 776 -13.93 -4.19 -25.95
N ARG A 777 -12.83 -3.46 -26.15
CA ARG A 777 -11.58 -3.68 -25.42
C ARG A 777 -11.60 -2.85 -24.12
N PRO A 778 -11.48 -3.47 -22.94
CA PRO A 778 -11.32 -2.74 -21.70
C PRO A 778 -10.07 -1.85 -21.76
N GLU A 779 -10.18 -0.64 -21.24
CA GLU A 779 -9.05 0.27 -21.09
C GLU A 779 -8.49 0.14 -19.68
N TRP A 780 -7.17 0.26 -19.55
CA TRP A 780 -6.49 0.17 -18.25
C TRP A 780 -7.08 1.18 -17.27
N ILE A 781 -7.48 0.70 -16.08
CA ILE A 781 -7.87 1.55 -14.97
C ILE A 781 -6.78 1.55 -13.89
N PRO A 782 -6.51 2.70 -13.28
CA PRO A 782 -5.50 2.83 -12.22
C PRO A 782 -5.95 2.22 -10.87
N GLY A 783 -7.14 1.65 -10.75
CA GLY A 783 -7.67 1.10 -9.51
C GLY A 783 -9.00 1.72 -9.12
N ALA A 784 -10.06 0.91 -9.11
CA ALA A 784 -11.41 1.30 -8.71
C ALA A 784 -12.10 0.19 -7.90
N ILE A 785 -13.09 0.58 -7.10
CA ILE A 785 -13.86 -0.33 -6.26
C ILE A 785 -15.23 -0.55 -6.90
N PHE A 786 -15.57 -1.82 -7.13
CA PHE A 786 -16.83 -2.24 -7.73
C PHE A 786 -17.63 -3.10 -6.77
N ARG A 787 -18.95 -3.02 -6.85
CA ARG A 787 -19.86 -3.91 -6.14
C ARG A 787 -20.03 -5.19 -6.94
N ALA A 788 -19.57 -6.32 -6.40
CA ALA A 788 -19.78 -7.64 -6.97
C ALA A 788 -20.89 -8.39 -6.21
N THR A 789 -21.52 -9.33 -6.91
CA THR A 789 -22.56 -10.22 -6.41
C THR A 789 -21.97 -11.59 -6.10
N LEU A 790 -22.28 -12.14 -4.93
CA LEU A 790 -21.89 -13.50 -4.54
C LEU A 790 -23.05 -14.48 -4.73
N ASP A 791 -22.75 -15.66 -5.25
CA ASP A 791 -23.62 -16.82 -5.05
C ASP A 791 -23.40 -17.34 -3.62
N THR A 792 -24.24 -16.91 -2.67
CA THR A 792 -24.15 -17.29 -1.24
C THR A 792 -24.46 -18.77 -0.98
N THR A 793 -24.89 -19.52 -2.01
CA THR A 793 -25.09 -20.97 -1.92
C THR A 793 -23.83 -21.75 -2.30
N HIS A 794 -22.87 -21.13 -3.00
CA HIS A 794 -21.64 -21.80 -3.43
C HIS A 794 -20.67 -22.02 -2.25
N TRP A 795 -19.91 -23.13 -2.27
CA TRP A 795 -19.00 -23.45 -1.16
C TRP A 795 -17.85 -22.45 -1.00
N LEU A 796 -17.47 -21.76 -2.07
CA LEU A 796 -16.40 -20.75 -2.04
C LEU A 796 -16.81 -19.52 -1.22
N THR A 797 -18.10 -19.19 -1.17
CA THR A 797 -18.65 -17.97 -0.55
C THR A 797 -19.21 -18.21 0.84
N LEU A 798 -18.95 -19.39 1.43
CA LEU A 798 -19.44 -19.72 2.76
C LEU A 798 -18.88 -18.75 3.82
N GLY A 799 -19.76 -18.37 4.75
CA GLY A 799 -19.43 -17.42 5.81
C GLY A 799 -19.57 -15.93 5.42
N TYR A 800 -19.99 -15.63 4.19
CA TYR A 800 -20.49 -14.28 3.83
C TYR A 800 -21.99 -14.18 4.09
N GLU A 801 -22.42 -13.08 4.71
CA GLU A 801 -23.83 -12.86 5.09
C GLU A 801 -24.59 -12.06 4.04
N ARG A 802 -23.87 -11.24 3.28
CA ARG A 802 -24.40 -10.39 2.23
C ARG A 802 -24.05 -11.01 0.89
N ASP A 803 -24.97 -10.92 -0.05
CA ASP A 803 -24.79 -11.31 -1.45
C ASP A 803 -24.11 -10.20 -2.28
N ARG A 804 -23.61 -9.14 -1.62
CA ARG A 804 -22.82 -8.05 -2.22
C ARG A 804 -21.52 -7.86 -1.47
N ILE A 805 -20.42 -7.69 -2.23
CA ILE A 805 -19.07 -7.45 -1.71
C ILE A 805 -18.36 -6.38 -2.55
N PRO A 806 -17.61 -5.45 -1.93
CA PRO A 806 -16.69 -4.58 -2.64
C PRO A 806 -15.47 -5.35 -3.17
N ILE A 807 -15.16 -5.18 -4.45
CA ILE A 807 -14.00 -5.75 -5.12
C ILE A 807 -13.16 -4.63 -5.73
N PHE A 808 -11.85 -4.67 -5.46
CA PHE A 808 -10.89 -3.76 -6.07
C PHE A 808 -10.37 -4.37 -7.38
N LEU A 809 -10.34 -3.55 -8.44
CA LEU A 809 -9.72 -3.91 -9.71
C LEU A 809 -8.83 -2.76 -10.18
N ASP A 810 -7.62 -3.12 -10.57
CA ASP A 810 -6.69 -2.35 -11.39
C ASP A 810 -6.35 -3.14 -12.66
N GLY A 811 -5.90 -2.47 -13.71
CA GLY A 811 -5.58 -3.14 -14.97
C GLY A 811 -6.65 -3.02 -16.06
N ASP A 812 -6.48 -3.78 -17.13
CA ASP A 812 -7.33 -3.79 -18.33
C ASP A 812 -7.95 -5.18 -18.64
N THR A 813 -7.91 -6.09 -17.67
CA THR A 813 -8.40 -7.46 -17.85
C THR A 813 -9.71 -7.67 -17.10
N PHE A 814 -10.75 -8.08 -17.82
CA PHE A 814 -12.01 -8.59 -17.25
C PHE A 814 -12.29 -9.97 -17.81
N TRP A 815 -12.96 -10.85 -17.05
CA TRP A 815 -13.25 -12.22 -17.48
C TRP A 815 -14.71 -12.42 -17.85
N LYS A 816 -14.96 -13.01 -19.02
CA LYS A 816 -16.27 -13.57 -19.36
C LYS A 816 -16.60 -14.68 -18.34
N PRO A 817 -17.88 -14.85 -17.94
CA PRO A 817 -18.29 -15.95 -17.09
C PRO A 817 -17.81 -17.28 -17.66
N SER A 818 -17.33 -18.16 -16.78
CA SER A 818 -16.93 -19.51 -17.15
C SER A 818 -18.13 -20.28 -17.74
N LYS A 819 -17.88 -21.10 -18.77
CA LYS A 819 -18.90 -21.88 -19.48
C LYS A 819 -19.16 -23.25 -18.84
N SER A 820 -18.17 -23.78 -18.13
CA SER A 820 -18.17 -25.14 -17.56
C SER A 820 -18.23 -25.17 -16.03
N GLY A 821 -17.84 -24.09 -15.37
CA GLY A 821 -17.77 -23.96 -13.92
C GLY A 821 -18.76 -23.00 -13.29
N ALA A 822 -18.65 -22.85 -11.98
CA ALA A 822 -19.44 -21.91 -11.19
C ALA A 822 -18.79 -20.52 -11.18
N ASN A 823 -19.61 -19.49 -11.36
CA ASN A 823 -19.22 -18.08 -11.27
C ASN A 823 -19.59 -17.56 -9.87
N ALA A 824 -18.78 -17.94 -8.87
CA ALA A 824 -19.09 -17.71 -7.46
C ALA A 824 -19.17 -16.23 -7.08
N VAL A 825 -18.44 -15.37 -7.82
CA VAL A 825 -18.53 -13.90 -7.68
C VAL A 825 -18.60 -13.28 -9.07
N ALA A 826 -19.62 -12.47 -9.32
CA ALA A 826 -19.88 -11.85 -10.62
C ALA A 826 -20.37 -10.40 -10.52
N PHE A 827 -20.18 -9.62 -11.58
CA PHE A 827 -20.60 -8.24 -11.67
C PHE A 827 -21.98 -8.13 -12.32
N ALA A 828 -23.03 -8.48 -11.58
CA ALA A 828 -24.39 -8.59 -12.11
C ALA A 828 -25.22 -7.30 -12.05
N ASP A 829 -24.80 -6.33 -11.24
CA ASP A 829 -25.59 -5.14 -10.95
C ASP A 829 -25.63 -4.14 -12.13
N PRO A 830 -26.66 -3.26 -12.21
CA PRO A 830 -26.70 -2.19 -13.19
C PRO A 830 -25.49 -1.25 -13.10
N VAL A 831 -25.03 -0.76 -14.26
CA VAL A 831 -23.84 0.11 -14.42
C VAL A 831 -23.81 1.25 -13.40
N ASP A 832 -24.93 1.95 -13.20
CA ASP A 832 -25.03 3.12 -12.32
C ASP A 832 -24.80 2.81 -10.83
N SER A 833 -24.86 1.53 -10.46
CA SER A 833 -24.68 1.05 -9.10
C SER A 833 -23.50 0.09 -8.93
N LEU A 834 -22.80 -0.21 -10.03
CA LEU A 834 -21.67 -1.12 -10.07
C LEU A 834 -20.41 -0.47 -9.52
N VAL A 835 -20.17 0.79 -9.89
CA VAL A 835 -19.01 1.56 -9.41
C VAL A 835 -19.32 2.08 -8.02
N LEU A 836 -18.52 1.66 -7.03
CA LEU A 836 -18.56 2.25 -5.70
C LEU A 836 -17.63 3.46 -5.67
N SER A 837 -16.34 3.29 -5.95
CA SER A 837 -15.38 4.39 -5.87
C SER A 837 -14.31 4.31 -6.95
N GLY A 838 -13.72 5.46 -7.26
CA GLY A 838 -12.56 5.56 -8.15
C GLY A 838 -12.89 5.94 -9.58
N PHE A 839 -11.81 6.13 -10.33
CA PHE A 839 -11.89 6.56 -11.72
C PHE A 839 -12.30 5.40 -12.64
N THR A 840 -13.23 5.68 -13.55
CA THR A 840 -13.65 4.74 -14.59
C THR A 840 -13.79 5.46 -15.94
N TRP A 841 -13.51 4.74 -17.03
CA TRP A 841 -13.63 5.30 -18.37
C TRP A 841 -15.10 5.30 -18.82
N PRO A 842 -15.63 6.43 -19.31
CA PRO A 842 -17.02 6.53 -19.75
C PRO A 842 -17.28 5.57 -20.91
N ASP A 843 -18.40 4.85 -20.85
CA ASP A 843 -18.82 3.89 -21.89
C ASP A 843 -17.78 2.78 -22.21
N ASN A 844 -16.88 2.49 -21.27
CA ASN A 844 -15.89 1.42 -21.37
C ASN A 844 -15.92 0.54 -20.11
N THR A 845 -15.34 1.01 -19.00
CA THR A 845 -15.07 0.19 -17.81
C THR A 845 -16.33 -0.48 -17.27
N ALA A 846 -17.30 0.29 -16.75
CA ALA A 846 -18.47 -0.29 -16.10
C ALA A 846 -19.40 -1.03 -17.07
N ARG A 847 -19.43 -0.62 -18.35
CA ARG A 847 -20.20 -1.31 -19.41
C ARG A 847 -19.63 -2.70 -19.68
N LEU A 848 -18.31 -2.83 -19.81
CA LEU A 848 -17.62 -4.09 -20.10
C LEU A 848 -17.48 -4.99 -18.88
N LEU A 849 -17.44 -4.39 -17.68
CA LEU A 849 -17.43 -5.14 -16.43
C LEU A 849 -18.80 -5.76 -16.13
N LYS A 850 -19.91 -5.11 -16.50
CA LYS A 850 -21.26 -5.67 -16.30
C LYS A 850 -21.42 -7.00 -17.02
N GLY A 851 -21.79 -8.03 -16.27
CA GLY A 851 -21.94 -9.41 -16.76
C GLY A 851 -20.64 -10.22 -16.77
N SER A 852 -19.52 -9.65 -16.32
CA SER A 852 -18.25 -10.37 -16.15
C SER A 852 -18.20 -11.10 -14.79
N THR A 853 -17.17 -11.93 -14.58
CA THR A 853 -16.94 -12.68 -13.34
C THR A 853 -15.62 -12.27 -12.69
N TRP A 854 -15.58 -12.32 -11.36
CA TRP A 854 -14.37 -12.08 -10.57
C TRP A 854 -13.81 -13.36 -9.95
N ALA A 855 -14.65 -14.31 -9.53
CA ALA A 855 -14.20 -15.59 -8.99
C ALA A 855 -14.90 -16.77 -9.65
N VAL A 856 -14.09 -17.70 -10.15
CA VAL A 856 -14.55 -18.88 -10.91
C VAL A 856 -14.06 -20.16 -10.25
N VAL A 857 -14.90 -21.20 -10.25
CA VAL A 857 -14.52 -22.56 -9.84
C VAL A 857 -14.88 -23.55 -10.95
N GLU A 858 -13.88 -24.23 -11.50
CA GLU A 858 -14.04 -25.28 -12.50
C GLU A 858 -13.54 -26.63 -11.95
N ASN A 859 -14.35 -27.68 -12.07
CA ASN A 859 -13.93 -29.03 -11.70
C ASN A 859 -13.11 -29.63 -12.85
N GLN A 860 -12.00 -30.29 -12.50
CA GLN A 860 -11.09 -30.93 -13.44
C GLN A 860 -10.78 -32.32 -12.91
N GLY A 861 -11.44 -33.36 -13.45
CA GLY A 861 -11.39 -34.71 -12.87
C GLY A 861 -11.87 -34.71 -11.41
N ASN A 862 -11.02 -35.22 -10.51
CA ASN A 862 -11.29 -35.22 -9.06
C ASN A 862 -10.89 -33.91 -8.38
N GLY A 863 -10.01 -33.11 -8.99
CA GLY A 863 -9.59 -31.82 -8.46
C GLY A 863 -10.38 -30.66 -9.05
N ARG A 864 -9.83 -29.46 -8.86
CA ARG A 864 -10.49 -28.22 -9.29
C ARG A 864 -9.51 -27.08 -9.48
N VAL A 865 -9.95 -26.09 -10.24
CA VAL A 865 -9.27 -24.81 -10.44
C VAL A 865 -10.15 -23.71 -9.88
N VAL A 866 -9.59 -22.87 -9.01
CA VAL A 866 -10.22 -21.70 -8.41
C VAL A 866 -9.45 -20.47 -8.88
N LEU A 867 -10.09 -19.58 -9.63
CA LEU A 867 -9.45 -18.40 -10.19
C LEU A 867 -10.08 -17.13 -9.62
N PHE A 868 -9.23 -16.15 -9.30
CA PHE A 868 -9.61 -14.80 -8.93
C PHE A 868 -9.06 -13.82 -9.97
N LEU A 869 -9.92 -12.94 -10.49
CA LEU A 869 -9.58 -11.99 -11.56
C LEU A 869 -8.49 -11.00 -11.14
N SER A 870 -8.45 -10.63 -9.86
CA SER A 870 -7.40 -9.83 -9.25
C SER A 870 -6.96 -10.47 -7.92
N ASP A 871 -5.84 -10.02 -7.38
CA ASP A 871 -5.32 -10.52 -6.10
C ASP A 871 -6.32 -10.26 -4.95
N PRO A 872 -6.84 -11.30 -4.27
CA PRO A 872 -7.81 -11.13 -3.18
C PRO A 872 -7.21 -10.47 -1.92
N LEU A 873 -5.89 -10.28 -1.86
CA LEU A 873 -5.12 -9.77 -0.74
C LEU A 873 -4.41 -8.44 -1.04
N PHE A 874 -4.79 -7.76 -2.14
CA PHE A 874 -4.14 -6.55 -2.65
C PHE A 874 -3.63 -5.62 -1.53
N ARG A 875 -2.31 -5.39 -1.52
CA ARG A 875 -1.56 -4.53 -0.59
C ARG A 875 -1.86 -4.75 0.89
N ALA A 876 -2.30 -5.93 1.29
CA ALA A 876 -2.71 -6.27 2.66
C ALA A 876 -3.89 -5.47 3.27
N PHE A 877 -4.35 -4.37 2.69
CA PHE A 877 -5.55 -3.68 3.20
C PHE A 877 -6.83 -4.18 2.53
N TRP A 878 -6.76 -4.84 1.36
CA TRP A 878 -7.93 -5.47 0.75
C TRP A 878 -8.17 -6.85 1.40
N ARG A 879 -9.07 -6.89 2.38
CA ARG A 879 -9.29 -8.05 3.26
C ARG A 879 -10.69 -8.66 3.13
N GLY A 880 -11.65 -7.92 2.59
CA GLY A 880 -13.02 -8.38 2.37
C GLY A 880 -13.10 -9.71 1.62
N PRO A 881 -12.36 -9.90 0.50
CA PRO A 881 -12.33 -11.16 -0.25
C PRO A 881 -11.45 -12.27 0.34
N ALA A 882 -10.66 -12.03 1.39
CA ALA A 882 -9.68 -12.99 1.90
C ALA A 882 -10.31 -14.32 2.38
N LYS A 883 -11.58 -14.28 2.82
CA LYS A 883 -12.33 -15.48 3.20
C LYS A 883 -12.63 -16.40 2.02
N LEU A 884 -12.73 -15.87 0.79
CA LEU A 884 -12.83 -16.70 -0.42
C LEU A 884 -11.55 -17.52 -0.62
N LEU A 885 -10.38 -16.93 -0.36
CA LEU A 885 -9.10 -17.63 -0.40
C LEU A 885 -8.98 -18.70 0.70
N THR A 886 -9.37 -18.40 1.94
CA THR A 886 -9.35 -19.42 3.01
C THR A 886 -10.33 -20.55 2.74
N ASN A 887 -11.50 -20.27 2.17
CA ASN A 887 -12.43 -21.31 1.72
C ASN A 887 -11.82 -22.16 0.60
N ALA A 888 -11.15 -21.55 -0.39
CA ALA A 888 -10.44 -22.28 -1.43
C ALA A 888 -9.36 -23.23 -0.87
N ILE A 889 -8.61 -22.78 0.14
CA ILE A 889 -7.56 -23.57 0.79
C ILE A 889 -8.14 -24.69 1.67
N LEU A 890 -9.18 -24.41 2.45
CA LEU A 890 -9.69 -25.33 3.49
C LEU A 890 -10.78 -26.28 2.97
N ILE A 891 -11.70 -25.76 2.14
CA ILE A 891 -12.89 -26.48 1.68
C ILE A 891 -12.66 -27.04 0.27
N GLY A 892 -11.82 -26.36 -0.54
CA GLY A 892 -11.45 -26.79 -1.88
C GLY A 892 -10.93 -28.23 -1.95
N PRO A 893 -9.97 -28.65 -1.09
CA PRO A 893 -9.36 -29.98 -1.14
C PRO A 893 -10.25 -31.20 -0.87
N ASN A 894 -11.58 -31.07 -0.85
CA ASN A 894 -12.48 -32.17 -0.56
C ASN A 894 -13.14 -32.71 -1.83
N ARG A 895 -12.67 -33.86 -2.33
CA ARG A 895 -13.38 -34.81 -3.20
C ARG A 895 -12.72 -36.18 -3.13
#